data_AF-A0AAF0TU81-F1
#
_entry.id   AF-A0AAF0TU81-F1
#
_cell.length_a   1.000
_cell.length_b   1.000
_cell.length_c   1.000
_cell.angle_alpha   90.00
_cell.angle_beta   90.00
_cell.angle_gamma   90.00
#
_symmetry.space_group_name_H-M   'P 1'
#
loop_
_entity.id
_entity.type
_entity.pdbx_description
1 polymer ?
#
loop_
_entity_poly.entity_id
_entity_poly.type
_entity_poly.pdbx_seq_one_letter_code
_entity_poly.pdbx_strand_id
1 'polypeptide(L)'
;IILSEAFLIQDCPGERNDLGRNFCFPYELPRPVVKHGIARAHFLVAQLNREDATCLITAFKSVCYRWTQVALFAPKSIVPSTVHRPQPFAAVRPPSTFCRRSSVRLLWHLGMANSRYEYVKWFEVEDEVMYPNIIVVQIDGRDFGCFSEKHGFEKPNDDKALNLMNACAIKVLENFSDVIFAYGFNDEYRYDAFLTIRQLFPFSSPLKSLTMWYNDLCSFVLKKETTFYQRRASKILSIIVSFFSSTYVTKWKEFFSQNELSVPPSFHSRVINCASMEVLQAYLLWRQTECHISNQYNTCLWKLVFSGKSEKEAKEILKTGLLRKGPVCEPDHLPGPEIKCASSGPGRTCQGTQKQEQNELLFQQFGINYKDLPQIFRQGSCAIKIKVDDIVKYREDGTPVKRPRKKAVIVHSENVATKRFWNNYTCLTEELGSLAEGINKIKPEYLRSFQFESRLMLSTWIVVRVDGCHFHRFCDDNGFQKPNDEQALKLMNSCAVSLLEMFKDIIFAYGVSDEYSFVLKKDSLLYQRWSSEIVSAVVSLFSSMYVMKWKEFFHKKEFKEPPYFDGRSVCYPSSEILRDYLAWRQVDCHINNQYNTCFWLLVKSGKTRTEAQSSLKGTQTQEKNELLAKFGIDYNALPIIFRMGSSVFQDRDELTGNDRVVVEHCNIIETSFWKEHPRILNEEEPLLTILRPLSNKMLRLS
;
A
#
# COMPACT_ATOMS: atom_id res chain seq x y z
N ILE A 1 20.04 8.63 -45.50
CA ILE A 1 21.28 8.37 -46.25
C ILE A 1 22.43 8.44 -45.26
N ILE A 2 23.18 7.34 -45.16
CA ILE A 2 24.55 7.06 -44.67
C ILE A 2 25.33 8.11 -43.83
N LEU A 3 25.99 7.62 -42.77
CA LEU A 3 27.37 7.85 -42.25
C LEU A 3 27.38 7.98 -40.70
N SER A 4 27.84 6.97 -39.94
CA SER A 4 29.24 6.60 -39.55
C SER A 4 29.78 7.49 -38.40
N GLU A 5 30.63 7.08 -37.46
CA GLU A 5 31.72 6.08 -37.39
C GLU A 5 31.74 5.37 -36.00
N ALA A 6 31.99 4.07 -35.88
CA ALA A 6 33.27 3.30 -35.88
C ALA A 6 34.01 3.27 -34.53
N PHE A 7 34.29 2.05 -34.03
CA PHE A 7 35.18 1.78 -32.90
C PHE A 7 36.41 1.03 -33.43
N LEU A 8 37.61 1.49 -33.03
CA LEU A 8 38.88 0.87 -33.39
C LEU A 8 39.09 -0.43 -32.61
N ILE A 9 39.51 -1.48 -33.32
CA ILE A 9 40.13 -2.68 -32.76
C ILE A 9 41.65 -2.52 -32.96
N GLN A 10 42.44 -2.83 -31.93
CA GLN A 10 43.90 -2.87 -32.01
C GLN A 10 44.36 -4.28 -31.59
N ASP A 11 45.19 -4.89 -32.44
CA ASP A 11 45.61 -6.29 -32.33
C ASP A 11 46.95 -6.47 -31.60
N CYS A 12 47.01 -7.48 -30.71
CA CYS A 12 48.14 -8.41 -30.45
C CYS A 12 49.51 -7.83 -29.96
N PRO A 13 50.47 -8.62 -29.42
CA PRO A 13 50.63 -10.09 -29.54
C PRO A 13 51.11 -10.89 -28.28
N GLY A 14 51.11 -12.23 -28.40
CA GLY A 14 52.36 -13.01 -28.22
C GLY A 14 52.71 -13.74 -26.90
N GLU A 15 52.58 -15.08 -26.94
CA GLU A 15 53.49 -16.11 -26.37
C GLU A 15 53.70 -16.43 -24.85
N ARG A 16 53.51 -17.75 -24.57
CA ARG A 16 54.26 -18.70 -23.70
C ARG A 16 54.13 -18.72 -22.15
N ASN A 17 53.78 -19.93 -21.69
CA ASN A 17 54.21 -20.71 -20.50
C ASN A 17 54.72 -20.00 -19.24
N ASP A 18 54.17 -20.31 -18.06
CA ASP A 18 54.70 -21.41 -17.21
C ASP A 18 53.83 -21.75 -15.97
N LEU A 19 54.25 -22.75 -15.20
CA LEU A 19 53.55 -23.34 -14.04
C LEU A 19 53.44 -22.43 -12.80
N GLY A 20 52.34 -22.57 -12.04
CA GLY A 20 52.42 -22.60 -10.56
C GLY A 20 51.41 -21.81 -9.71
N ARG A 21 50.65 -22.56 -8.88
CA ARG A 21 50.07 -22.22 -7.55
C ARG A 21 49.01 -21.10 -7.42
N ASN A 22 47.89 -21.51 -6.82
CA ASN A 22 47.09 -20.84 -5.78
C ASN A 22 46.88 -19.31 -5.85
N PHE A 23 45.70 -18.88 -6.29
CA PHE A 23 45.00 -17.75 -5.67
C PHE A 23 43.47 -17.98 -5.67
N CYS A 24 42.82 -17.62 -4.55
CA CYS A 24 41.36 -17.58 -4.43
C CYS A 24 40.85 -16.20 -4.83
N PHE A 25 39.71 -16.11 -5.51
CA PHE A 25 38.74 -14.98 -5.43
C PHE A 25 37.37 -15.39 -6.04
N PRO A 26 36.29 -14.62 -5.84
CA PRO A 26 34.92 -15.14 -5.89
C PRO A 26 34.19 -14.76 -7.17
N TYR A 27 33.30 -15.63 -7.65
CA TYR A 27 32.43 -15.32 -8.77
C TYR A 27 31.16 -14.60 -8.32
N GLU A 28 31.19 -13.27 -8.39
CA GLU A 28 29.97 -12.49 -8.64
C GLU A 28 29.60 -12.63 -10.13
N LEU A 29 28.36 -13.06 -10.41
CA LEU A 29 27.83 -13.09 -11.78
C LEU A 29 27.11 -11.77 -12.09
N PRO A 30 27.47 -11.05 -13.18
CA PRO A 30 26.79 -9.81 -13.55
C PRO A 30 25.39 -10.06 -14.12
N ARG A 31 24.48 -9.12 -13.86
CA ARG A 31 23.05 -9.19 -14.24
C ARG A 31 22.85 -9.07 -15.76
N PRO A 32 21.95 -9.84 -16.40
CA PRO A 32 21.62 -9.64 -17.81
C PRO A 32 20.74 -8.41 -18.02
N VAL A 33 21.13 -7.52 -18.92
CA VAL A 33 20.27 -6.44 -19.45
C VAL A 33 19.45 -7.01 -20.61
N VAL A 34 18.13 -7.14 -20.43
CA VAL A 34 17.23 -7.61 -21.49
C VAL A 34 16.55 -6.41 -22.17
N LYS A 35 17.00 -6.08 -23.39
CA LYS A 35 16.30 -5.22 -24.34
C LYS A 35 16.06 -6.02 -25.63
N HIS A 36 14.78 -6.29 -25.93
CA HIS A 36 14.28 -6.87 -27.20
C HIS A 36 14.81 -8.30 -27.48
N GLY A 37 14.04 -9.26 -27.99
CA GLY A 37 12.80 -9.17 -28.74
C GLY A 37 12.96 -9.95 -30.05
N ILE A 38 12.73 -11.27 -29.99
CA ILE A 38 12.50 -12.18 -31.14
C ILE A 38 13.44 -11.99 -32.36
N ALA A 39 14.72 -12.37 -32.27
CA ALA A 39 15.59 -12.59 -33.45
C ALA A 39 16.91 -13.36 -33.19
N ARG A 40 16.91 -14.53 -32.51
CA ARG A 40 18.11 -15.43 -32.52
C ARG A 40 17.92 -16.91 -32.16
N ALA A 41 16.73 -17.47 -32.35
CA ALA A 41 16.44 -18.88 -32.05
C ALA A 41 16.94 -19.90 -33.11
N HIS A 42 17.93 -19.57 -33.93
CA HIS A 42 18.30 -20.35 -35.12
C HIS A 42 19.81 -20.62 -35.29
N PHE A 43 20.64 -20.43 -34.24
CA PHE A 43 22.09 -20.65 -34.37
C PHE A 43 22.80 -21.26 -33.14
N LEU A 44 22.10 -22.06 -32.32
CA LEU A 44 22.70 -22.77 -31.19
C LEU A 44 22.03 -24.14 -30.91
N VAL A 45 21.99 -24.98 -31.95
CA VAL A 45 21.63 -26.42 -31.88
C VAL A 45 22.80 -27.30 -32.36
N ALA A 46 24.01 -26.75 -32.36
CA ALA A 46 25.23 -27.43 -32.80
C ALA A 46 26.32 -27.39 -31.71
N GLN A 47 26.04 -27.99 -30.54
CA GLN A 47 26.99 -28.53 -29.53
C GLN A 47 26.27 -28.82 -28.19
N LEU A 48 25.40 -29.83 -28.15
CA LEU A 48 24.92 -30.42 -26.88
C LEU A 48 24.87 -31.94 -26.99
N ASN A 49 25.37 -32.62 -25.94
CA ASN A 49 25.44 -34.08 -25.87
C ASN A 49 24.06 -34.72 -25.67
N ARG A 50 23.95 -36.00 -26.04
CA ARG A 50 22.69 -36.63 -26.45
C ARG A 50 21.73 -37.06 -25.33
N GLU A 51 21.98 -36.71 -24.07
CA GLU A 51 21.18 -37.20 -22.93
C GLU A 51 20.38 -36.11 -22.18
N ASP A 52 20.78 -34.83 -22.23
CA ASP A 52 20.01 -33.73 -21.61
C ASP A 52 18.86 -33.17 -22.49
N ALA A 53 18.77 -33.58 -23.75
CA ALA A 53 17.79 -33.07 -24.71
C ALA A 53 16.32 -33.43 -24.37
N THR A 54 16.10 -34.52 -23.62
CA THR A 54 14.75 -35.06 -23.34
C THR A 54 13.95 -34.19 -22.35
N CYS A 55 14.64 -33.49 -21.44
CA CYS A 55 13.99 -32.63 -20.44
C CYS A 55 13.50 -31.30 -21.05
N LEU A 56 14.31 -30.69 -21.91
CA LEU A 56 14.00 -29.41 -22.59
C LEU A 56 12.88 -29.51 -23.63
N ILE A 57 12.81 -30.61 -24.38
CA ILE A 57 11.74 -30.83 -25.38
C ILE A 57 10.35 -30.97 -24.73
N THR A 58 10.31 -31.49 -23.50
CA THR A 58 9.05 -31.64 -22.74
C THR A 58 8.55 -30.29 -22.22
N ALA A 59 9.44 -29.42 -21.76
CA ALA A 59 9.10 -28.05 -21.35
C ALA A 59 8.59 -27.20 -22.53
N PHE A 60 9.23 -27.27 -23.69
CA PHE A 60 8.83 -26.46 -24.86
C PHE A 60 7.45 -26.82 -25.42
N LYS A 61 7.04 -28.10 -25.37
CA LYS A 61 5.70 -28.53 -25.79
C LYS A 61 4.58 -27.98 -24.89
N SER A 62 4.85 -27.77 -23.59
CA SER A 62 3.86 -27.17 -22.67
C SER A 62 3.58 -25.70 -22.95
N VAL A 63 4.58 -24.94 -23.41
CA VAL A 63 4.44 -23.49 -23.67
C VAL A 63 3.76 -23.24 -25.01
N CYS A 64 4.16 -23.96 -26.07
CA CYS A 64 3.60 -23.74 -27.40
C CYS A 64 2.15 -24.22 -27.58
N TYR A 65 1.64 -25.15 -26.75
CA TYR A 65 0.25 -25.61 -26.86
C TYR A 65 -0.79 -24.59 -26.34
N ARG A 66 -0.36 -23.53 -25.62
CA ARG A 66 -1.26 -22.48 -25.10
C ARG A 66 -1.46 -21.27 -26.00
N TRP A 67 -0.71 -21.14 -27.10
CA TRP A 67 -0.79 -19.96 -27.99
C TRP A 67 -1.55 -20.20 -29.31
N THR A 68 -1.99 -21.42 -29.59
CA THR A 68 -2.64 -21.79 -30.87
C THR A 68 -4.16 -22.01 -30.76
N GLN A 69 -4.84 -21.25 -29.89
CA GLN A 69 -6.31 -21.34 -29.66
C GLN A 69 -7.02 -19.97 -29.50
N VAL A 70 -6.40 -18.85 -29.92
CA VAL A 70 -7.04 -17.50 -29.85
C VAL A 70 -7.07 -16.76 -31.20
N ALA A 71 -6.53 -17.36 -32.27
CA ALA A 71 -6.52 -16.76 -33.61
C ALA A 71 -7.09 -17.73 -34.66
N LEU A 72 -8.43 -17.77 -34.79
CA LEU A 72 -9.19 -18.03 -36.03
C LEU A 72 -10.70 -17.85 -35.76
N PHE A 73 -11.46 -17.53 -36.81
CA PHE A 73 -12.92 -17.26 -36.84
C PHE A 73 -13.41 -15.85 -36.44
N ALA A 74 -13.18 -14.90 -37.36
CA ALA A 74 -14.25 -13.97 -37.75
C ALA A 74 -15.14 -14.65 -38.82
N PRO A 75 -16.45 -14.35 -38.89
CA PRO A 75 -17.38 -15.12 -39.72
C PRO A 75 -17.38 -14.69 -41.20
N LYS A 76 -17.41 -15.68 -42.11
CA LYS A 76 -18.02 -15.53 -43.44
C LYS A 76 -19.10 -16.59 -43.61
N SER A 77 -20.25 -16.14 -44.10
CA SER A 77 -21.44 -16.92 -44.40
C SER A 77 -21.21 -17.99 -45.47
N ILE A 78 -21.76 -19.19 -45.28
CA ILE A 78 -22.41 -20.07 -46.27
C ILE A 78 -23.08 -21.26 -45.53
N VAL A 79 -24.24 -21.68 -46.04
CA VAL A 79 -25.08 -22.84 -45.64
C VAL A 79 -25.30 -23.62 -46.96
N PRO A 80 -25.31 -24.97 -47.07
CA PRO A 80 -25.93 -25.97 -46.17
C PRO A 80 -24.99 -27.20 -45.88
N SER A 81 -25.36 -28.43 -45.44
CA SER A 81 -26.63 -29.10 -45.07
C SER A 81 -26.36 -30.36 -44.19
N THR A 82 -27.40 -30.81 -43.46
CA THR A 82 -27.72 -32.21 -43.04
C THR A 82 -26.73 -33.12 -42.28
N VAL A 83 -27.24 -33.63 -41.14
CA VAL A 83 -26.93 -34.94 -40.49
C VAL A 83 -25.60 -34.97 -39.70
N HIS A 84 -25.49 -35.52 -38.47
CA HIS A 84 -26.42 -36.29 -37.60
C HIS A 84 -26.30 -35.89 -36.09
N ARG A 85 -26.70 -36.79 -35.17
CA ARG A 85 -26.34 -36.80 -33.73
C ARG A 85 -26.10 -38.23 -33.25
N PRO A 86 -25.22 -38.44 -32.26
CA PRO A 86 -25.53 -39.35 -31.14
C PRO A 86 -25.57 -38.62 -29.78
N GLN A 87 -26.12 -39.30 -28.75
CA GLN A 87 -26.38 -38.77 -27.40
C GLN A 87 -25.18 -38.94 -26.42
N PRO A 88 -25.18 -38.21 -25.27
CA PRO A 88 -24.02 -38.11 -24.38
C PRO A 88 -23.94 -39.20 -23.28
N PHE A 89 -22.72 -39.52 -22.85
CA PHE A 89 -22.47 -40.36 -21.67
C PHE A 89 -22.61 -39.60 -20.33
N ALA A 90 -22.84 -40.37 -19.26
CA ALA A 90 -23.40 -39.89 -18.00
C ALA A 90 -22.48 -38.97 -17.15
N ALA A 91 -23.10 -38.02 -16.46
CA ALA A 91 -22.45 -37.11 -15.53
C ALA A 91 -22.47 -37.64 -14.07
N VAL A 92 -21.32 -37.64 -13.41
CA VAL A 92 -21.20 -37.87 -11.96
C VAL A 92 -21.37 -36.54 -11.22
N ARG A 93 -22.31 -36.48 -10.26
CA ARG A 93 -22.58 -35.27 -9.44
C ARG A 93 -21.76 -35.28 -8.14
N PRO A 94 -21.04 -34.20 -7.79
CA PRO A 94 -20.73 -33.87 -6.40
C PRO A 94 -21.93 -33.15 -5.71
N PRO A 95 -22.02 -33.16 -4.38
CA PRO A 95 -23.24 -32.79 -3.65
C PRO A 95 -23.52 -31.27 -3.58
N SER A 96 -24.80 -30.95 -3.42
CA SER A 96 -25.36 -29.61 -3.52
C SER A 96 -25.44 -28.86 -2.18
N THR A 97 -24.65 -27.80 -2.01
CA THR A 97 -24.95 -26.68 -1.11
C THR A 97 -24.65 -25.34 -1.79
N PHE A 98 -25.36 -25.06 -2.88
CA PHE A 98 -25.25 -23.79 -3.60
C PHE A 98 -26.00 -22.69 -2.82
N CYS A 99 -25.25 -21.87 -2.08
CA CYS A 99 -25.82 -20.81 -1.24
C CYS A 99 -26.46 -19.71 -2.12
N ARG A 100 -27.79 -19.59 -2.10
CA ARG A 100 -28.50 -18.44 -2.69
C ARG A 100 -28.01 -17.13 -2.04
N ARG A 101 -27.23 -16.33 -2.78
CA ARG A 101 -26.88 -14.96 -2.38
C ARG A 101 -27.07 -13.96 -3.53
N SER A 102 -28.10 -13.14 -3.36
CA SER A 102 -28.22 -11.74 -3.81
C SER A 102 -27.90 -11.42 -5.29
N SER A 103 -28.95 -11.35 -6.10
CA SER A 103 -28.96 -11.00 -7.54
C SER A 103 -28.52 -9.56 -7.90
N VAL A 104 -27.81 -8.86 -7.03
CA VAL A 104 -27.36 -7.46 -7.24
C VAL A 104 -25.92 -7.39 -7.76
N ARG A 105 -25.12 -8.47 -7.62
CA ARG A 105 -23.72 -8.50 -8.07
C ARG A 105 -23.53 -8.61 -9.59
N LEU A 106 -24.59 -8.87 -10.35
CA LEU A 106 -24.51 -9.15 -11.80
C LEU A 106 -24.47 -7.90 -12.70
N LEU A 107 -24.67 -6.70 -12.14
CA LEU A 107 -24.76 -5.46 -12.93
C LEU A 107 -23.42 -4.77 -13.24
N TRP A 108 -22.42 -4.93 -12.36
CA TRP A 108 -21.04 -4.44 -12.62
C TRP A 108 -20.29 -5.25 -13.69
N HIS A 109 -20.95 -6.22 -14.33
CA HIS A 109 -20.43 -7.06 -15.41
C HIS A 109 -21.36 -7.05 -16.65
N LEU A 110 -22.26 -6.07 -16.78
CA LEU A 110 -22.64 -5.63 -18.12
C LEU A 110 -21.39 -4.99 -18.72
N GLY A 111 -20.70 -5.73 -19.58
CA GLY A 111 -19.52 -5.24 -20.28
C GLY A 111 -19.86 -3.93 -20.99
N MET A 112 -19.03 -2.90 -20.78
CA MET A 112 -19.02 -1.75 -21.67
C MET A 112 -18.85 -2.30 -23.09
N ALA A 113 -19.73 -1.94 -24.03
CA ALA A 113 -19.51 -2.29 -25.42
C ALA A 113 -18.14 -1.71 -25.84
N ASN A 114 -17.21 -2.58 -26.27
CA ASN A 114 -15.77 -2.32 -26.37
C ASN A 114 -15.44 -0.85 -26.66
N SER A 115 -15.19 -0.07 -25.60
CA SER A 115 -14.94 1.36 -25.76
C SER A 115 -13.58 1.54 -26.41
N ARG A 116 -13.40 2.62 -27.19
CA ARG A 116 -12.11 2.99 -27.80
C ARG A 116 -10.94 2.90 -26.79
N TYR A 117 -11.21 3.16 -25.52
CA TYR A 117 -10.23 3.25 -24.45
C TYR A 117 -10.07 1.98 -23.61
N GLU A 118 -10.81 0.89 -23.86
CA GLU A 118 -10.78 -0.29 -22.97
C GLU A 118 -9.37 -0.91 -22.83
N TYR A 119 -8.52 -0.76 -23.86
CA TYR A 119 -7.14 -1.23 -23.86
C TYR A 119 -6.28 -0.67 -22.71
N VAL A 120 -6.62 0.51 -22.15
CA VAL A 120 -5.86 1.12 -21.03
C VAL A 120 -5.93 0.27 -19.74
N LYS A 121 -6.92 -0.63 -19.66
CA LYS A 121 -7.05 -1.60 -18.57
C LYS A 121 -5.99 -2.70 -18.63
N TRP A 122 -5.41 -2.98 -19.80
CA TRP A 122 -4.37 -4.00 -19.96
C TRP A 122 -3.01 -3.58 -19.36
N PHE A 123 -2.89 -2.33 -18.88
CA PHE A 123 -1.76 -1.86 -18.09
C PHE A 123 -1.91 -2.14 -16.58
N GLU A 124 -3.08 -2.59 -16.12
CA GLU A 124 -3.24 -3.06 -14.74
C GLU A 124 -2.39 -4.32 -14.51
N VAL A 125 -1.60 -4.33 -13.42
CA VAL A 125 -0.71 -5.46 -13.08
C VAL A 125 -1.44 -6.41 -12.14
N GLU A 126 -1.40 -7.71 -12.45
CA GLU A 126 -1.83 -8.77 -11.53
C GLU A 126 -0.76 -9.03 -10.46
N ASP A 127 -1.16 -9.02 -9.19
CA ASP A 127 -0.27 -9.08 -8.03
C ASP A 127 -0.77 -10.10 -6.97
N GLU A 128 -1.28 -11.24 -7.45
CA GLU A 128 -1.75 -12.33 -6.60
C GLU A 128 -0.60 -12.96 -5.79
N VAL A 129 -0.76 -13.00 -4.47
CA VAL A 129 0.16 -13.72 -3.57
C VAL A 129 -0.09 -15.21 -3.66
N MET A 130 0.77 -15.92 -4.39
CA MET A 130 0.70 -17.37 -4.59
C MET A 130 0.57 -18.17 -3.29
N TYR A 131 -0.16 -19.29 -3.34
CA TYR A 131 -0.09 -20.32 -2.30
C TYR A 131 1.30 -21.00 -2.28
N PRO A 132 1.77 -21.53 -1.13
CA PRO A 132 1.10 -21.60 0.17
C PRO A 132 1.44 -20.41 1.10
N ASN A 133 1.94 -19.29 0.57
CA ASN A 133 2.42 -18.17 1.39
C ASN A 133 1.34 -17.63 2.32
N ILE A 134 1.70 -17.45 3.59
CA ILE A 134 0.90 -16.73 4.59
C ILE A 134 1.11 -15.22 4.34
N ILE A 135 0.00 -14.49 4.27
CA ILE A 135 0.01 -13.04 4.00
C ILE A 135 0.12 -12.30 5.33
N VAL A 136 1.14 -11.46 5.48
CA VAL A 136 1.24 -10.48 6.56
C VAL A 136 1.18 -9.07 5.97
N VAL A 137 0.24 -8.26 6.42
CA VAL A 137 0.15 -6.84 6.07
C VAL A 137 0.79 -6.03 7.17
N GLN A 138 1.89 -5.38 6.84
CA GLN A 138 2.58 -4.44 7.71
C GLN A 138 2.05 -3.03 7.45
N ILE A 139 1.86 -2.26 8.53
CA ILE A 139 1.44 -0.86 8.53
C ILE A 139 2.43 -0.06 9.37
N ASP A 140 2.94 1.02 8.80
CA ASP A 140 4.02 1.83 9.34
C ASP A 140 3.60 3.31 9.36
N GLY A 141 3.96 4.06 10.39
CA GLY A 141 3.56 5.46 10.52
C GLY A 141 4.36 6.37 9.59
N ARG A 142 3.71 7.07 8.65
CA ARG A 142 4.40 8.07 7.81
C ARG A 142 4.70 9.32 8.64
N ASP A 143 5.96 9.74 8.64
CA ASP A 143 6.44 10.97 9.29
C ASP A 143 6.00 11.08 10.78
N PHE A 144 5.82 9.92 11.43
CA PHE A 144 5.09 9.81 12.71
C PHE A 144 5.81 10.47 13.90
N GLY A 145 7.13 10.70 13.83
CA GLY A 145 7.85 11.52 14.82
C GLY A 145 7.39 12.98 14.82
N CYS A 146 7.18 13.58 13.64
CA CYS A 146 6.63 14.93 13.53
C CYS A 146 5.14 14.95 13.92
N PHE A 147 4.39 13.90 13.58
CA PHE A 147 3.00 13.74 14.03
C PHE A 147 2.89 13.71 15.56
N SER A 148 3.78 12.95 16.23
CA SER A 148 3.74 12.79 17.68
C SER A 148 4.23 14.03 18.44
N GLU A 149 5.24 14.72 17.91
CA GLU A 149 5.68 16.04 18.39
C GLU A 149 4.55 17.07 18.29
N LYS A 150 3.90 17.20 17.13
CA LYS A 150 2.83 18.18 16.90
C LYS A 150 1.59 17.95 17.78
N HIS A 151 1.32 16.71 18.18
CA HIS A 151 0.19 16.38 19.07
C HIS A 151 0.60 16.16 20.53
N GLY A 152 1.86 16.43 20.88
CA GLY A 152 2.36 16.43 22.27
C GLY A 152 2.39 15.06 22.94
N PHE A 153 2.76 14.00 22.21
CA PHE A 153 2.83 12.64 22.76
C PHE A 153 3.92 12.50 23.83
N GLU A 154 3.60 11.80 24.90
CA GLU A 154 4.52 11.50 26.01
C GLU A 154 5.71 10.64 25.54
N LYS A 155 6.92 10.95 26.05
CA LYS A 155 8.17 10.25 25.70
C LYS A 155 8.73 9.49 26.91
N PRO A 156 9.29 8.28 26.75
CA PRO A 156 9.54 7.55 25.50
C PRO A 156 8.32 6.85 24.90
N ASN A 157 7.20 6.74 25.63
CA ASN A 157 5.98 6.08 25.18
C ASN A 157 4.76 6.88 25.65
N ASP A 158 3.75 6.96 24.79
CA ASP A 158 2.43 7.50 25.11
C ASP A 158 1.41 6.36 25.15
N ASP A 159 0.83 6.12 26.34
CA ASP A 159 -0.13 5.03 26.56
C ASP A 159 -1.46 5.27 25.82
N LYS A 160 -1.89 6.52 25.63
CA LYS A 160 -3.11 6.85 24.87
C LYS A 160 -2.90 6.56 23.38
N ALA A 161 -1.73 6.91 22.84
CA ALA A 161 -1.36 6.60 21.46
C ALA A 161 -1.31 5.09 21.22
N LEU A 162 -0.67 4.32 22.12
CA LEU A 162 -0.59 2.87 22.03
C LEU A 162 -1.96 2.20 22.20
N ASN A 163 -2.84 2.71 23.07
CA ASN A 163 -4.18 2.18 23.23
C ASN A 163 -5.13 2.56 22.07
N LEU A 164 -4.95 3.72 21.44
CA LEU A 164 -5.60 4.07 20.17
C LEU A 164 -5.18 3.12 19.05
N MET A 165 -3.88 2.85 18.92
CA MET A 165 -3.33 1.86 17.98
C MET A 165 -3.94 0.46 18.20
N ASN A 166 -4.02 0.03 19.45
CA ASN A 166 -4.65 -1.23 19.85
C ASN A 166 -6.15 -1.29 19.51
N ALA A 167 -6.90 -0.21 19.74
CA ALA A 167 -8.31 -0.12 19.39
C ALA A 167 -8.53 -0.19 17.86
N CYS A 168 -7.62 0.39 17.07
CA CYS A 168 -7.62 0.26 15.62
C CYS A 168 -7.32 -1.18 15.17
N ALA A 169 -6.34 -1.85 15.80
CA ALA A 169 -6.02 -3.25 15.52
C ALA A 169 -7.19 -4.20 15.86
N ILE A 170 -7.88 -4.00 17.00
CA ILE A 170 -9.13 -4.68 17.35
C ILE A 170 -10.15 -4.51 16.22
N LYS A 171 -10.38 -3.28 15.74
CA LYS A 171 -11.37 -3.00 14.69
C LYS A 171 -11.02 -3.64 13.36
N VAL A 172 -9.74 -3.67 12.95
CA VAL A 172 -9.28 -4.41 11.77
C VAL A 172 -9.63 -5.90 11.90
N LEU A 173 -9.37 -6.51 13.05
CA LEU A 173 -9.73 -7.91 13.31
C LEU A 173 -11.26 -8.12 13.30
N GLU A 174 -12.04 -7.24 13.92
CA GLU A 174 -13.52 -7.32 13.93
C GLU A 174 -14.13 -7.23 12.53
N ASN A 175 -13.66 -6.28 11.70
CA ASN A 175 -14.20 -6.03 10.36
C ASN A 175 -13.76 -7.09 9.35
N PHE A 176 -12.51 -7.55 9.41
CA PHE A 176 -11.94 -8.51 8.46
C PHE A 176 -11.82 -9.90 9.09
N SER A 177 -12.75 -10.80 8.75
CA SER A 177 -12.79 -12.17 9.29
C SER A 177 -11.47 -12.93 9.14
N ASP A 178 -10.79 -12.71 8.01
CA ASP A 178 -9.58 -13.42 7.60
C ASP A 178 -8.29 -12.90 8.25
N VAL A 179 -8.31 -11.72 8.88
CA VAL A 179 -7.21 -11.22 9.70
C VAL A 179 -7.38 -11.76 11.12
N ILE A 180 -6.46 -12.60 11.58
CA ILE A 180 -6.68 -13.47 12.75
C ILE A 180 -5.78 -13.15 13.95
N PHE A 181 -4.65 -12.51 13.67
CA PHE A 181 -3.66 -12.06 14.64
C PHE A 181 -3.11 -10.72 14.19
N ALA A 182 -2.84 -9.83 15.12
CA ALA A 182 -1.99 -8.67 14.88
C ALA A 182 -0.93 -8.52 15.98
N TYR A 183 0.24 -8.02 15.62
CA TYR A 183 1.27 -7.60 16.57
C TYR A 183 1.67 -6.15 16.30
N GLY A 184 1.60 -5.29 17.31
CA GLY A 184 1.90 -3.87 17.19
C GLY A 184 2.73 -3.34 18.35
N PHE A 185 3.60 -2.39 18.04
CA PHE A 185 4.30 -1.53 18.99
C PHE A 185 4.59 -0.20 18.29
N ASN A 186 4.78 0.87 19.05
CA ASN A 186 5.24 2.13 18.49
C ASN A 186 6.77 2.23 18.63
N ASP A 187 7.42 2.69 17.59
CA ASP A 187 8.77 3.25 17.65
C ASP A 187 8.71 4.63 17.00
N GLU A 188 9.40 5.59 17.58
CA GLU A 188 9.50 6.94 17.03
C GLU A 188 10.91 7.22 16.50
N TYR A 189 11.90 6.41 16.88
CA TYR A 189 13.32 6.69 16.69
C TYR A 189 14.16 5.43 16.41
N ARG A 190 14.04 4.87 15.20
CA ARG A 190 15.10 3.99 14.69
C ARG A 190 16.37 4.77 14.38
N TYR A 191 17.49 4.33 14.94
CA TYR A 191 18.80 4.92 14.65
C TYR A 191 19.37 4.39 13.35
N ASP A 192 19.71 5.28 12.42
CA ASP A 192 20.41 4.93 11.19
C ASP A 192 21.92 4.85 11.41
N ALA A 193 22.49 3.64 11.35
CA ALA A 193 23.90 3.36 11.59
C ALA A 193 24.81 3.72 10.38
N PHE A 194 24.26 4.22 9.28
CA PHE A 194 24.98 4.42 8.02
C PHE A 194 25.60 5.81 7.81
N LEU A 195 25.40 6.76 8.73
CA LEU A 195 25.94 8.13 8.62
C LEU A 195 27.48 8.20 8.48
N THR A 196 28.20 7.16 8.92
CA THR A 196 29.67 7.09 8.85
C THR A 196 30.23 6.92 7.42
N ILE A 197 29.50 6.29 6.50
CA ILE A 197 29.98 6.07 5.11
C ILE A 197 30.03 7.40 4.33
N ARG A 198 29.22 8.39 4.73
CA ARG A 198 29.12 9.69 4.05
C ARG A 198 30.36 10.58 4.20
N GLN A 199 31.27 10.26 5.13
CA GLN A 199 32.52 11.01 5.34
C GLN A 199 33.73 10.45 4.56
N LEU A 200 33.62 9.26 3.95
CA LEU A 200 34.76 8.60 3.28
C LEU A 200 34.76 8.72 1.74
N PHE A 201 33.65 9.14 1.12
CA PHE A 201 33.55 9.29 -0.34
C PHE A 201 32.87 10.61 -0.74
N PRO A 202 33.63 11.70 -0.95
CA PRO A 202 33.06 13.04 -1.20
C PRO A 202 32.60 13.32 -2.64
N PHE A 203 32.85 12.43 -3.63
CA PHE A 203 32.65 12.76 -5.05
C PHE A 203 31.95 11.69 -5.90
N SER A 204 31.10 12.19 -6.80
CA SER A 204 30.43 11.55 -7.94
C SER A 204 29.17 10.67 -7.67
N SER A 205 28.11 11.03 -8.41
CA SER A 205 26.77 10.41 -8.50
C SER A 205 25.81 10.57 -7.28
N PRO A 206 24.51 10.87 -7.52
CA PRO A 206 23.52 11.00 -6.46
C PRO A 206 22.98 9.63 -6.01
N LEU A 207 23.77 8.89 -5.22
CA LEU A 207 23.30 7.69 -4.51
C LEU A 207 22.33 8.06 -3.36
N LYS A 208 21.13 8.55 -3.73
CA LYS A 208 19.98 8.69 -2.82
C LYS A 208 19.17 7.40 -2.77
N SER A 209 19.65 6.41 -2.01
CA SER A 209 18.83 5.31 -1.49
C SER A 209 19.54 4.64 -0.33
N LEU A 210 19.63 5.36 0.77
CA LEU A 210 19.81 4.73 2.07
C LEU A 210 18.41 4.41 2.60
N THR A 211 18.13 3.15 2.93
CA THR A 211 16.81 2.70 3.36
C THR A 211 16.41 3.40 4.66
N MET A 212 15.50 4.36 4.56
CA MET A 212 14.85 5.00 5.69
C MET A 212 13.97 3.95 6.36
N TRP A 213 14.48 3.31 7.42
CA TRP A 213 13.81 2.17 8.05
C TRP A 213 12.58 2.66 8.79
N TYR A 214 11.42 2.34 8.23
CA TYR A 214 10.13 2.70 8.82
C TYR A 214 9.97 2.13 10.23
N ASN A 215 9.21 2.86 11.03
CA ASN A 215 8.79 2.44 12.35
C ASN A 215 7.46 1.69 12.22
N ASP A 216 7.58 0.38 12.16
CA ASP A 216 6.47 -0.53 11.89
C ASP A 216 5.47 -0.53 13.07
N LEU A 217 4.29 0.05 12.87
CA LEU A 217 3.28 0.27 13.89
C LEU A 217 2.45 -1.00 14.19
N CYS A 218 2.04 -1.74 13.16
CA CYS A 218 1.23 -2.95 13.28
C CYS A 218 1.51 -3.96 12.15
N SER A 219 1.52 -5.25 12.49
CA SER A 219 1.67 -6.38 11.58
C SER A 219 0.45 -7.29 11.67
N PHE A 220 -0.39 -7.33 10.64
CA PHE A 220 -1.65 -8.07 10.57
C PHE A 220 -1.46 -9.39 9.79
N VAL A 221 -1.69 -10.52 10.44
CA VAL A 221 -1.55 -11.85 9.84
C VAL A 221 -2.91 -12.36 9.37
N LEU A 222 -2.99 -12.77 8.10
CA LEU A 222 -4.17 -13.41 7.54
C LEU A 222 -4.06 -14.94 7.66
N LYS A 223 -5.20 -15.62 7.79
CA LYS A 223 -5.28 -17.09 7.75
C LYS A 223 -4.62 -17.66 6.48
N LYS A 224 -4.02 -18.83 6.58
CA LYS A 224 -3.17 -19.41 5.52
C LYS A 224 -3.95 -19.66 4.21
N GLU A 225 -5.14 -20.23 4.33
CA GLU A 225 -6.05 -20.55 3.21
C GLU A 225 -6.93 -19.35 2.79
N THR A 226 -6.49 -18.10 3.05
CA THR A 226 -7.29 -16.93 2.68
C THR A 226 -7.46 -16.78 1.18
N THR A 227 -8.70 -16.54 0.75
CA THR A 227 -9.09 -16.12 -0.61
C THR A 227 -9.48 -14.63 -0.64
N PHE A 228 -9.18 -13.88 0.43
CA PHE A 228 -9.56 -12.48 0.62
C PHE A 228 -9.09 -11.65 -0.58
N TYR A 229 -10.04 -10.99 -1.26
CA TYR A 229 -9.83 -10.24 -2.50
C TYR A 229 -8.99 -10.92 -3.60
N GLN A 230 -9.12 -12.26 -3.74
CA GLN A 230 -8.32 -13.05 -4.70
C GLN A 230 -6.81 -12.92 -4.43
N ARG A 231 -6.42 -12.73 -3.17
CA ARG A 231 -5.02 -12.68 -2.70
C ARG A 231 -4.16 -11.58 -3.36
N ARG A 232 -4.78 -10.59 -4.01
CA ARG A 232 -4.10 -9.44 -4.63
C ARG A 232 -3.48 -8.51 -3.60
N ALA A 233 -2.15 -8.38 -3.63
CA ALA A 233 -1.38 -7.69 -2.60
C ALA A 233 -1.81 -6.22 -2.41
N SER A 234 -1.89 -5.45 -3.51
CA SER A 234 -2.34 -4.05 -3.55
C SER A 234 -3.72 -3.86 -2.94
N LYS A 235 -4.68 -4.72 -3.29
CA LYS A 235 -6.05 -4.64 -2.77
C LYS A 235 -6.14 -5.00 -1.29
N ILE A 236 -5.37 -5.98 -0.84
CA ILE A 236 -5.33 -6.37 0.59
C ILE A 236 -4.68 -5.27 1.44
N LEU A 237 -3.51 -4.76 1.04
CA LEU A 237 -2.78 -3.76 1.81
C LEU A 237 -3.53 -2.42 1.86
N SER A 238 -4.06 -1.96 0.71
CA SER A 238 -4.76 -0.67 0.62
C SER A 238 -6.03 -0.64 1.48
N ILE A 239 -6.82 -1.71 1.46
CA ILE A 239 -8.04 -1.82 2.26
C ILE A 239 -7.76 -1.87 3.75
N ILE A 240 -6.75 -2.62 4.19
CA ILE A 240 -6.43 -2.74 5.62
C ILE A 240 -5.83 -1.43 6.13
N VAL A 241 -4.92 -0.78 5.38
CA VAL A 241 -4.34 0.51 5.80
C VAL A 241 -5.35 1.66 5.74
N SER A 242 -6.24 1.69 4.74
CA SER A 242 -7.32 2.67 4.66
C SER A 242 -8.28 2.55 5.85
N PHE A 243 -8.78 1.34 6.14
CA PHE A 243 -9.68 1.12 7.27
C PHE A 243 -9.01 1.39 8.62
N PHE A 244 -7.72 1.05 8.76
CA PHE A 244 -6.91 1.42 9.91
C PHE A 244 -6.85 2.95 10.08
N SER A 245 -6.54 3.68 9.01
CA SER A 245 -6.43 5.15 8.99
C SER A 245 -7.73 5.84 9.39
N SER A 246 -8.85 5.46 8.77
CA SER A 246 -10.17 5.99 9.13
C SER A 246 -10.57 5.67 10.56
N THR A 247 -10.25 4.47 11.05
CA THR A 247 -10.52 4.10 12.45
C THR A 247 -9.68 4.94 13.41
N TYR A 248 -8.40 5.19 13.10
CA TYR A 248 -7.51 6.01 13.92
C TYR A 248 -8.05 7.43 14.08
N VAL A 249 -8.48 8.06 12.98
CA VAL A 249 -9.12 9.38 13.02
C VAL A 249 -10.45 9.33 13.79
N THR A 250 -11.31 8.36 13.50
CA THR A 250 -12.63 8.22 14.16
C THR A 250 -12.50 8.09 15.67
N LYS A 251 -11.54 7.28 16.14
CA LYS A 251 -11.31 6.99 17.55
C LYS A 251 -10.44 8.02 18.26
N TRP A 252 -9.82 8.97 17.56
CA TRP A 252 -8.89 9.95 18.17
C TRP A 252 -9.46 10.60 19.43
N LYS A 253 -10.69 11.11 19.37
CA LYS A 253 -11.34 11.80 20.50
C LYS A 253 -11.72 10.89 21.69
N GLU A 254 -11.72 9.56 21.53
CA GLU A 254 -11.89 8.61 22.64
C GLU A 254 -10.65 8.58 23.56
N PHE A 255 -9.46 8.80 22.99
CA PHE A 255 -8.17 8.74 23.70
C PHE A 255 -7.57 10.13 23.97
N PHE A 256 -7.78 11.06 23.05
CA PHE A 256 -7.27 12.43 23.07
C PHE A 256 -8.42 13.43 23.06
N SER A 257 -9.19 13.49 24.16
CA SER A 257 -10.37 14.36 24.28
C SER A 257 -10.01 15.85 24.12
N GLN A 258 -8.95 16.30 24.80
CA GLN A 258 -8.50 17.70 24.82
C GLN A 258 -7.68 18.11 23.59
N ASN A 259 -6.98 17.18 22.91
CA ASN A 259 -6.17 17.52 21.75
C ASN A 259 -7.02 17.36 20.48
N GLU A 260 -7.05 18.37 19.62
CA GLU A 260 -7.62 18.24 18.27
C GLU A 260 -6.61 17.61 17.31
N LEU A 261 -7.10 16.80 16.38
CA LEU A 261 -6.29 16.18 15.36
C LEU A 261 -6.00 17.24 14.27
N SER A 262 -4.86 17.90 14.41
CA SER A 262 -4.50 19.08 13.60
C SER A 262 -3.88 18.74 12.24
N VAL A 263 -3.51 17.47 12.02
CA VAL A 263 -2.93 16.95 10.78
C VAL A 263 -3.49 15.54 10.57
N PRO A 264 -3.89 15.16 9.35
CA PRO A 264 -4.30 13.79 9.07
C PRO A 264 -3.12 12.82 9.27
N PRO A 265 -3.31 11.72 10.01
CA PRO A 265 -2.33 10.65 10.03
C PRO A 265 -2.26 10.01 8.64
N SER A 266 -1.06 9.64 8.22
CA SER A 266 -0.79 8.91 6.98
C SER A 266 0.07 7.70 7.32
N PHE A 267 -0.10 6.62 6.57
CA PHE A 267 0.51 5.34 6.86
C PHE A 267 1.05 4.71 5.57
N HIS A 268 2.23 4.11 5.69
CA HIS A 268 2.75 3.19 4.70
C HIS A 268 2.28 1.78 4.99
N SER A 269 2.21 0.93 3.97
CA SER A 269 1.87 -0.47 4.13
C SER A 269 2.51 -1.32 3.05
N ARG A 270 2.94 -2.52 3.43
CA ARG A 270 3.52 -3.54 2.55
C ARG A 270 2.97 -4.92 2.87
N VAL A 271 3.00 -5.82 1.89
CA VAL A 271 2.71 -7.24 2.08
C VAL A 271 4.02 -8.00 2.23
N ILE A 272 4.11 -8.83 3.26
CA ILE A 272 5.21 -9.76 3.50
C ILE A 272 4.69 -11.17 3.27
N ASN A 273 5.39 -11.91 2.40
CA ASN A 273 5.01 -13.26 1.98
C ASN A 273 5.77 -14.29 2.81
N CYS A 274 5.15 -14.78 3.88
CA CYS A 274 5.75 -15.81 4.72
C CYS A 274 5.52 -17.20 4.09
N ALA A 275 6.55 -17.74 3.42
CA ALA A 275 6.47 -19.01 2.69
C ALA A 275 6.11 -20.23 3.54
N SER A 276 6.34 -20.17 4.85
CA SER A 276 6.01 -21.24 5.80
C SER A 276 5.73 -20.70 7.21
N MET A 277 5.32 -21.58 8.12
CA MET A 277 5.04 -21.21 9.51
C MET A 277 6.31 -20.79 10.27
N GLU A 278 7.45 -21.40 9.93
CA GLU A 278 8.78 -21.06 10.45
C GLU A 278 9.16 -19.61 10.10
N VAL A 279 8.86 -19.18 8.86
CA VAL A 279 9.12 -17.80 8.40
C VAL A 279 8.23 -16.80 9.14
N LEU A 280 6.95 -17.12 9.35
CA LEU A 280 6.05 -16.29 10.15
C LEU A 280 6.50 -16.22 11.63
N GLN A 281 6.90 -17.36 12.21
CA GLN A 281 7.36 -17.44 13.59
C GLN A 281 8.64 -16.61 13.80
N ALA A 282 9.59 -16.70 12.86
CA ALA A 282 10.80 -15.88 12.85
C ALA A 282 10.49 -14.39 12.64
N TYR A 283 9.55 -14.05 11.75
CA TYR A 283 9.07 -12.67 11.57
C TYR A 283 8.51 -12.09 12.87
N LEU A 284 7.61 -12.80 13.55
CA LEU A 284 7.02 -12.33 14.81
C LEU A 284 8.07 -12.21 15.94
N LEU A 285 9.01 -13.15 16.03
CA LEU A 285 10.14 -13.06 16.97
C LEU A 285 11.02 -11.84 16.68
N TRP A 286 11.32 -11.58 15.41
CA TRP A 286 12.07 -10.40 14.99
C TRP A 286 11.34 -9.11 15.39
N ARG A 287 10.05 -8.97 15.02
CA ARG A 287 9.22 -7.81 15.38
C ARG A 287 9.17 -7.57 16.90
N GLN A 288 9.07 -8.62 17.73
CA GLN A 288 9.11 -8.46 19.18
C GLN A 288 10.51 -8.12 19.73
N THR A 289 11.56 -8.64 19.10
CA THR A 289 12.95 -8.30 19.45
C THR A 289 13.26 -6.82 19.16
N GLU A 290 12.76 -6.29 18.03
CA GLU A 290 12.86 -4.87 17.69
C GLU A 290 12.13 -3.98 18.73
N CYS A 291 10.92 -4.36 19.15
CA CYS A 291 10.19 -3.69 20.22
C CYS A 291 11.02 -3.60 21.52
N HIS A 292 11.62 -4.71 21.94
CA HIS A 292 12.49 -4.74 23.12
C HIS A 292 13.68 -3.79 23.01
N ILE A 293 14.43 -3.89 21.91
CA ILE A 293 15.66 -3.12 21.71
C ILE A 293 15.34 -1.63 21.61
N SER A 294 14.32 -1.29 20.82
CA SER A 294 13.87 0.08 20.63
C SER A 294 13.35 0.71 21.92
N ASN A 295 12.40 0.08 22.61
CA ASN A 295 11.85 0.66 23.84
C ASN A 295 12.92 0.81 24.93
N GLN A 296 13.87 -0.13 25.03
CA GLN A 296 14.99 -0.02 25.96
C GLN A 296 15.90 1.17 25.59
N TYR A 297 16.31 1.29 24.32
CA TYR A 297 17.09 2.41 23.82
C TYR A 297 16.39 3.76 24.04
N ASN A 298 15.12 3.87 23.65
CA ASN A 298 14.31 5.08 23.77
C ASN A 298 14.09 5.47 25.24
N THR A 299 13.93 4.50 26.15
CA THR A 299 13.86 4.78 27.59
C THR A 299 15.16 5.39 28.09
N CYS A 300 16.32 4.85 27.72
CA CYS A 300 17.62 5.44 28.06
C CYS A 300 17.77 6.85 27.47
N LEU A 301 17.44 7.01 26.19
CA LEU A 301 17.55 8.26 25.44
C LEU A 301 16.75 9.38 26.13
N TRP A 302 15.47 9.15 26.37
CA TRP A 302 14.60 10.17 26.95
C TRP A 302 14.92 10.44 28.41
N LYS A 303 15.38 9.46 29.20
CA LYS A 303 15.87 9.72 30.56
C LYS A 303 17.16 10.55 30.59
N LEU A 304 18.06 10.37 29.62
CA LEU A 304 19.21 11.24 29.42
C LEU A 304 18.80 12.66 28.98
N VAL A 305 17.79 12.81 28.11
CA VAL A 305 17.28 14.13 27.72
C VAL A 305 16.60 14.84 28.90
N PHE A 306 15.76 14.14 29.66
CA PHE A 306 15.13 14.69 30.87
C PHE A 306 16.11 15.01 32.01
N SER A 307 17.34 14.47 31.99
CA SER A 307 18.43 14.91 32.89
C SER A 307 19.20 16.13 32.39
N GLY A 308 18.67 16.85 31.39
CA GLY A 308 19.20 18.13 30.91
C GLY A 308 20.21 18.00 29.76
N LYS A 309 20.36 16.82 29.15
CA LYS A 309 21.19 16.65 27.95
C LYS A 309 20.41 16.99 26.69
N SER A 310 21.08 17.53 25.68
CA SER A 310 20.48 17.59 24.34
C SER A 310 20.28 16.17 23.78
N GLU A 311 19.32 16.00 22.87
CA GLU A 311 19.15 14.74 22.14
C GLU A 311 20.46 14.27 21.51
N LYS A 312 21.25 15.19 20.93
CA LYS A 312 22.52 14.84 20.26
C LYS A 312 23.50 14.23 21.25
N GLU A 313 23.69 14.83 22.42
CA GLU A 313 24.59 14.31 23.46
C GLU A 313 24.10 12.98 24.02
N ALA A 314 22.80 12.86 24.31
CA ALA A 314 22.20 11.62 24.80
C ALA A 314 22.39 10.47 23.78
N LYS A 315 22.22 10.76 22.48
CA LYS A 315 22.46 9.81 21.39
C LYS A 315 23.93 9.41 21.26
N GLU A 316 24.88 10.33 21.41
CA GLU A 316 26.32 10.00 21.38
C GLU A 316 26.77 9.19 22.61
N ILE A 317 26.21 9.44 23.81
CA ILE A 317 26.46 8.60 24.99
C ILE A 317 26.03 7.15 24.73
N LEU A 318 24.83 6.95 24.16
CA LEU A 318 24.31 5.61 23.86
C LEU A 318 24.98 4.90 22.69
N LYS A 319 25.69 5.63 21.80
CA LYS A 319 26.53 5.06 20.75
C LYS A 319 27.90 4.63 21.25
N THR A 320 28.53 5.48 22.06
CA THR A 320 29.96 5.34 22.41
C THR A 320 30.20 4.37 23.57
N GLY A 321 29.15 3.97 24.30
CA GLY A 321 29.28 3.13 25.50
C GLY A 321 30.03 3.83 26.64
N LEU A 322 30.26 5.15 26.54
CA LEU A 322 31.10 5.91 27.45
C LEU A 322 30.37 6.29 28.75
N LEU A 323 29.97 5.28 29.51
CA LEU A 323 30.04 5.33 30.98
C LEU A 323 31.49 5.08 31.43
N ARG A 324 32.47 5.77 30.84
CA ARG A 324 33.79 5.90 31.47
C ARG A 324 33.62 6.82 32.67
N LYS A 325 33.71 6.22 33.86
CA LYS A 325 33.79 6.84 35.18
C LYS A 325 34.16 8.33 35.12
N GLY A 326 33.17 9.20 35.30
CA GLY A 326 33.45 10.53 35.84
C GLY A 326 34.04 10.37 37.23
N PRO A 327 34.91 11.28 37.69
CA PRO A 327 35.53 11.15 38.99
C PRO A 327 34.46 11.24 40.08
N VAL A 328 34.31 10.16 40.86
CA VAL A 328 33.66 10.23 42.16
C VAL A 328 34.60 11.04 43.04
N CYS A 329 34.17 12.22 43.46
CA CYS A 329 34.83 12.95 44.53
C CYS A 329 34.43 12.31 45.86
N GLU A 330 35.22 11.35 46.33
CA GLU A 330 35.21 10.91 47.74
C GLU A 330 36.62 10.99 48.31
N PRO A 331 36.76 11.38 49.60
CA PRO A 331 38.05 11.55 50.24
C PRO A 331 38.62 10.23 50.77
N ASP A 332 39.94 10.11 50.63
CA ASP A 332 40.86 9.47 51.57
C ASP A 332 40.67 8.00 52.03
N HIS A 333 41.72 7.22 51.69
CA HIS A 333 42.38 6.14 52.45
C HIS A 333 42.20 4.65 52.05
N LEU A 334 43.38 4.07 51.74
CA LEU A 334 43.86 2.67 51.84
C LEU A 334 43.48 1.61 50.76
N PRO A 335 44.43 0.70 50.40
CA PRO A 335 44.29 -0.19 49.25
C PRO A 335 43.79 -1.62 49.58
N GLY A 336 43.06 -2.22 48.64
CA GLY A 336 42.61 -3.62 48.62
C GLY A 336 42.71 -4.22 47.20
N PRO A 337 42.69 -5.55 47.03
CA PRO A 337 43.45 -6.23 45.97
C PRO A 337 42.82 -6.20 44.57
N GLU A 338 43.69 -6.28 43.56
CA GLU A 338 43.36 -6.31 42.14
C GLU A 338 42.48 -7.52 41.75
N ILE A 339 41.30 -7.25 41.17
CA ILE A 339 40.53 -8.26 40.42
C ILE A 339 40.98 -8.21 38.96
N LYS A 340 41.70 -9.24 38.52
CA LYS A 340 42.12 -9.40 37.12
C LYS A 340 40.92 -9.69 36.22
N CYS A 341 40.50 -8.73 35.40
CA CYS A 341 39.58 -9.00 34.28
C CYS A 341 40.30 -9.82 33.21
N ALA A 342 39.81 -11.04 32.96
CA ALA A 342 40.34 -11.91 31.91
C ALA A 342 40.02 -11.34 30.52
N SER A 343 41.05 -11.26 29.67
CA SER A 343 40.93 -10.84 28.28
C SER A 343 40.27 -11.91 27.42
N SER A 344 39.06 -11.66 26.92
CA SER A 344 38.42 -12.47 25.87
C SER A 344 38.59 -11.81 24.50
N GLY A 345 39.16 -12.54 23.54
CA GLY A 345 39.60 -12.00 22.25
C GLY A 345 38.52 -11.55 21.25
N PRO A 346 38.94 -10.96 20.12
CA PRO A 346 38.04 -10.33 19.15
C PRO A 346 37.28 -11.38 18.33
N GLY A 347 35.94 -11.33 18.34
CA GLY A 347 35.13 -12.21 17.49
C GLY A 347 33.73 -12.60 17.98
N ARG A 348 33.21 -12.03 19.07
CA ARG A 348 31.80 -12.23 19.48
C ARG A 348 30.97 -10.98 19.21
N THR A 349 29.78 -11.17 18.65
CA THR A 349 28.87 -10.12 18.16
C THR A 349 28.30 -9.24 19.29
N CYS A 350 28.46 -7.92 19.15
CA CYS A 350 28.27 -6.92 20.21
C CYS A 350 26.81 -6.63 20.65
N GLN A 351 25.81 -7.40 20.23
CA GLN A 351 24.41 -7.14 20.63
C GLN A 351 24.11 -7.49 22.09
N GLY A 352 24.89 -8.39 22.70
CA GLY A 352 24.70 -8.79 24.10
C GLY A 352 25.13 -7.74 25.12
N THR A 353 26.23 -7.02 24.85
CA THR A 353 26.84 -6.06 25.77
C THR A 353 26.04 -4.76 25.85
N GLN A 354 25.65 -4.20 24.70
CA GLN A 354 24.88 -2.95 24.64
C GLN A 354 23.55 -3.03 25.40
N LYS A 355 22.91 -4.22 25.41
CA LYS A 355 21.67 -4.45 26.18
C LYS A 355 21.91 -4.49 27.69
N GLN A 356 23.06 -4.97 28.14
CA GLN A 356 23.44 -4.96 29.56
C GLN A 356 23.81 -3.55 30.00
N GLU A 357 24.67 -2.86 29.23
CA GLU A 357 25.06 -1.46 29.44
C GLU A 357 23.84 -0.52 29.57
N GLN A 358 22.82 -0.69 28.72
CA GLN A 358 21.57 0.08 28.82
C GLN A 358 20.76 -0.22 30.09
N ASN A 359 20.71 -1.47 30.55
CA ASN A 359 20.03 -1.81 31.82
C ASN A 359 20.80 -1.26 33.02
N GLU A 360 22.13 -1.33 33.00
CA GLU A 360 23.00 -0.76 34.03
C GLU A 360 22.86 0.76 34.08
N LEU A 361 22.81 1.44 32.93
CA LEU A 361 22.55 2.88 32.84
C LEU A 361 21.19 3.26 33.45
N LEU A 362 20.11 2.55 33.09
CA LEU A 362 18.78 2.80 33.66
C LEU A 362 18.74 2.58 35.17
N PHE A 363 19.37 1.52 35.65
CA PHE A 363 19.36 1.16 37.07
C PHE A 363 20.25 2.08 37.91
N GLN A 364 21.51 2.28 37.51
CA GLN A 364 22.51 3.03 38.28
C GLN A 364 22.28 4.54 38.23
N GLN A 365 21.89 5.11 37.07
CA GLN A 365 21.71 6.57 36.95
C GLN A 365 20.30 7.06 37.27
N PHE A 366 19.28 6.21 37.07
CA PHE A 366 17.88 6.62 37.18
C PHE A 366 17.04 5.78 38.16
N GLY A 367 17.61 4.73 38.76
CA GLY A 367 16.87 3.81 39.65
C GLY A 367 15.82 2.96 38.93
N ILE A 368 15.85 2.87 37.60
CA ILE A 368 14.82 2.21 36.80
C ILE A 368 15.27 0.79 36.47
N ASN A 369 14.58 -0.20 37.04
CA ASN A 369 14.62 -1.57 36.53
C ASN A 369 13.73 -1.67 35.30
N TYR A 370 14.32 -1.92 34.12
CA TYR A 370 13.55 -2.06 32.88
C TYR A 370 12.43 -3.10 33.00
N LYS A 371 12.62 -4.21 33.73
CA LYS A 371 11.58 -5.26 33.86
C LYS A 371 10.30 -4.80 34.54
N ASP A 372 10.33 -3.72 35.31
CA ASP A 372 9.18 -3.25 36.08
C ASP A 372 8.31 -2.25 35.29
N LEU A 373 8.78 -1.83 34.10
CA LEU A 373 7.98 -1.02 33.18
C LEU A 373 6.73 -1.80 32.67
N PRO A 374 5.63 -1.09 32.33
CA PRO A 374 4.42 -1.69 31.79
C PRO A 374 4.67 -2.65 30.61
N GLN A 375 3.94 -3.77 30.59
CA GLN A 375 4.14 -4.81 29.58
C GLN A 375 3.85 -4.30 28.16
N ILE A 376 2.90 -3.37 27.98
CA ILE A 376 2.57 -2.76 26.69
C ILE A 376 3.79 -2.08 26.02
N PHE A 377 4.64 -1.40 26.79
CA PHE A 377 5.86 -0.76 26.27
C PHE A 377 6.96 -1.78 25.98
N ARG A 378 7.09 -2.80 26.82
CA ARG A 378 8.19 -3.78 26.72
C ARG A 378 7.95 -4.85 25.67
N GLN A 379 6.73 -5.36 25.61
CA GLN A 379 6.37 -6.57 24.89
C GLN A 379 5.66 -6.28 23.56
N GLY A 380 5.24 -5.04 23.34
CA GLY A 380 4.22 -4.71 22.36
C GLY A 380 2.85 -5.28 22.74
N SER A 381 1.93 -5.25 21.80
CA SER A 381 0.54 -5.68 21.95
C SER A 381 0.17 -6.71 20.88
N CYS A 382 -0.48 -7.80 21.29
CA CYS A 382 -1.08 -8.77 20.37
C CYS A 382 -2.60 -8.62 20.35
N ALA A 383 -3.19 -8.38 19.18
CA ALA A 383 -4.63 -8.51 18.98
C ALA A 383 -4.96 -9.92 18.50
N ILE A 384 -5.85 -10.64 19.19
CA ILE A 384 -6.21 -12.05 18.89
C ILE A 384 -7.72 -12.25 18.97
N LYS A 385 -8.29 -13.04 18.06
CA LYS A 385 -9.70 -13.47 18.10
C LYS A 385 -9.90 -14.67 19.03
N ILE A 386 -10.37 -14.44 20.26
CA ILE A 386 -10.73 -15.52 21.20
C ILE A 386 -12.22 -15.88 21.10
N LYS A 387 -12.55 -17.16 21.37
CA LYS A 387 -13.95 -17.63 21.49
C LYS A 387 -14.47 -17.24 22.89
N VAL A 388 -15.49 -16.39 22.98
CA VAL A 388 -16.12 -15.92 24.22
C VAL A 388 -17.61 -16.22 24.19
N ASP A 389 -18.16 -16.71 25.30
CA ASP A 389 -19.61 -16.89 25.45
C ASP A 389 -20.31 -15.55 25.67
N ASP A 390 -21.05 -15.11 24.66
CA ASP A 390 -21.76 -13.83 24.66
C ASP A 390 -23.23 -14.03 25.02
N ILE A 391 -23.78 -13.24 25.94
CA ILE A 391 -25.19 -13.33 26.33
C ILE A 391 -26.03 -12.63 25.25
N VAL A 392 -26.79 -13.41 24.47
CA VAL A 392 -27.54 -12.88 23.31
C VAL A 392 -28.96 -12.46 23.67
N LYS A 393 -29.55 -13.10 24.68
CA LYS A 393 -30.83 -12.73 25.29
C LYS A 393 -30.99 -13.42 26.64
N TYR A 394 -31.91 -12.94 27.46
CA TYR A 394 -32.41 -13.71 28.60
C TYR A 394 -33.65 -14.49 28.19
N ARG A 395 -33.91 -15.62 28.85
CA ARG A 395 -35.21 -16.31 28.80
C ARG A 395 -36.20 -15.64 29.76
N GLU A 396 -37.47 -16.03 29.69
CA GLU A 396 -38.54 -15.54 30.57
C GLU A 396 -38.27 -15.87 32.06
N ASP A 397 -37.52 -16.93 32.34
CA ASP A 397 -37.04 -17.32 33.68
C ASP A 397 -35.79 -16.52 34.15
N GLY A 398 -35.32 -15.55 33.37
CA GLY A 398 -34.12 -14.76 33.66
C GLY A 398 -32.79 -15.47 33.34
N THR A 399 -32.77 -16.69 32.80
CA THR A 399 -31.51 -17.37 32.45
C THR A 399 -30.87 -16.80 31.18
N PRO A 400 -29.54 -16.54 31.18
CA PRO A 400 -28.84 -15.99 30.02
C PRO A 400 -28.60 -17.04 28.92
N VAL A 401 -29.10 -16.76 27.72
CA VAL A 401 -28.80 -17.54 26.50
C VAL A 401 -27.44 -17.12 25.95
N LYS A 402 -26.39 -17.80 26.42
CA LYS A 402 -25.02 -17.67 25.91
C LYS A 402 -24.89 -18.25 24.51
N ARG A 403 -24.11 -17.61 23.64
CA ARG A 403 -23.62 -18.18 22.38
C ARG A 403 -22.13 -17.84 22.19
N PRO A 404 -21.29 -18.80 21.78
CA PRO A 404 -19.90 -18.53 21.51
C PRO A 404 -19.75 -17.58 20.31
N ARG A 405 -19.00 -16.49 20.49
CA ARG A 405 -18.61 -15.55 19.43
C ARG A 405 -17.11 -15.35 19.46
N LYS A 406 -16.50 -15.13 18.29
CA LYS A 406 -15.11 -14.64 18.21
C LYS A 406 -15.11 -13.14 18.56
N LYS A 407 -14.41 -12.74 19.63
CA LYS A 407 -14.15 -11.33 19.98
C LYS A 407 -12.64 -11.07 19.91
N ALA A 408 -12.25 -9.90 19.41
CA ALA A 408 -10.85 -9.50 19.40
C ALA A 408 -10.47 -8.92 20.78
N VAL A 409 -9.32 -9.34 21.31
CA VAL A 409 -8.77 -8.86 22.59
C VAL A 409 -7.29 -8.52 22.44
N ILE A 410 -6.81 -7.59 23.27
CA ILE A 410 -5.37 -7.33 23.41
C ILE A 410 -4.80 -8.24 24.49
N VAL A 411 -3.64 -8.83 24.20
CA VAL A 411 -2.83 -9.58 25.16
C VAL A 411 -1.36 -9.18 25.03
N HIS A 412 -0.63 -9.26 26.14
CA HIS A 412 0.82 -9.04 26.18
C HIS A 412 1.49 -10.37 26.60
N SER A 413 2.66 -10.66 26.04
CA SER A 413 3.37 -11.93 26.26
C SER A 413 4.87 -11.72 26.13
N GLU A 414 5.66 -12.35 27.00
CA GLU A 414 7.12 -12.26 26.96
C GLU A 414 7.76 -12.85 25.69
N ASN A 415 7.06 -13.77 25.01
CA ASN A 415 7.51 -14.28 23.73
C ASN A 415 6.33 -14.80 22.89
N VAL A 416 5.92 -14.01 21.90
CA VAL A 416 4.81 -14.29 20.97
C VAL A 416 5.13 -15.40 19.97
N ALA A 417 6.40 -15.80 19.84
CA ALA A 417 6.86 -16.84 18.92
C ALA A 417 7.06 -18.22 19.59
N THR A 418 6.57 -18.39 20.83
CA THR A 418 6.62 -19.67 21.56
C THR A 418 5.41 -20.55 21.31
N LYS A 419 5.62 -21.87 21.25
CA LYS A 419 4.54 -22.88 21.28
C LYS A 419 3.58 -22.65 22.46
N ARG A 420 4.09 -22.27 23.65
CA ARG A 420 3.26 -21.98 24.83
C ARG A 420 2.24 -20.87 24.57
N PHE A 421 2.65 -19.77 23.94
CA PHE A 421 1.73 -18.68 23.59
C PHE A 421 0.69 -19.13 22.57
N TRP A 422 1.09 -19.84 21.51
CA TRP A 422 0.17 -20.27 20.45
C TRP A 422 -0.80 -21.35 20.90
N ASN A 423 -0.38 -22.29 21.74
CA ASN A 423 -1.23 -23.35 22.28
C ASN A 423 -2.33 -22.81 23.21
N ASN A 424 -2.15 -21.64 23.82
CA ASN A 424 -3.20 -20.96 24.60
C ASN A 424 -4.33 -20.40 23.72
N TYR A 425 -4.11 -20.25 22.41
CA TYR A 425 -5.05 -19.65 21.47
C TYR A 425 -5.28 -20.60 20.28
N THR A 426 -6.07 -21.65 20.48
CA THR A 426 -6.27 -22.72 19.47
C THR A 426 -6.75 -22.20 18.11
N CYS A 427 -7.42 -21.06 18.05
CA CYS A 427 -7.78 -20.41 16.79
C CYS A 427 -6.58 -20.10 15.88
N LEU A 428 -5.40 -19.82 16.45
CA LEU A 428 -4.19 -19.56 15.70
C LEU A 428 -3.61 -20.85 15.11
N THR A 429 -3.56 -21.93 15.89
CA THR A 429 -3.10 -23.24 15.40
C THR A 429 -4.11 -23.90 14.46
N GLU A 430 -5.41 -23.66 14.64
CA GLU A 430 -6.51 -24.04 13.73
C GLU A 430 -6.38 -23.34 12.35
N GLU A 431 -6.01 -22.05 12.29
CA GLU A 431 -6.08 -21.22 11.07
C GLU A 431 -4.71 -20.91 10.40
N LEU A 432 -3.59 -21.27 11.02
CA LEU A 432 -2.22 -21.13 10.47
C LEU A 432 -1.38 -22.41 10.54
N GLY A 433 -1.68 -23.30 11.48
CA GLY A 433 -0.89 -24.48 11.81
C GLY A 433 0.00 -24.31 13.05
N SER A 434 0.71 -25.37 13.40
CA SER A 434 1.58 -25.42 14.59
C SER A 434 2.93 -24.76 14.35
N LEU A 435 3.45 -24.11 15.39
CA LEU A 435 4.81 -23.56 15.40
C LEU A 435 5.89 -24.65 15.39
N ALA A 436 7.04 -24.33 14.78
CA ALA A 436 8.20 -25.21 14.71
C ALA A 436 9.08 -25.14 15.96
N GLU A 437 10.05 -26.05 16.04
CA GLU A 437 11.06 -26.10 17.09
C GLU A 437 12.40 -25.54 16.58
N GLY A 438 13.05 -24.69 17.38
CA GLY A 438 14.42 -24.22 17.09
C GLY A 438 14.54 -23.12 16.03
N ILE A 439 13.78 -22.03 16.14
CA ILE A 439 13.84 -20.85 15.23
C ILE A 439 15.24 -20.21 15.15
N ASN A 440 16.10 -20.43 16.14
CA ASN A 440 17.41 -19.76 16.35
C ASN A 440 18.41 -19.85 15.18
N LYS A 441 18.05 -20.50 14.07
CA LYS A 441 18.82 -20.61 12.82
C LYS A 441 18.40 -19.59 11.75
N ILE A 442 17.23 -18.95 11.85
CA ILE A 442 16.76 -17.97 10.86
C ILE A 442 17.33 -16.58 11.20
N LYS A 443 18.15 -16.06 10.28
CA LYS A 443 18.75 -14.72 10.39
C LYS A 443 17.76 -13.62 10.02
N PRO A 444 17.74 -12.45 10.69
CA PRO A 444 16.87 -11.33 10.31
C PRO A 444 17.04 -10.86 8.87
N GLU A 445 18.25 -10.96 8.30
CA GLU A 445 18.52 -10.61 6.90
C GLU A 445 17.75 -11.51 5.91
N TYR A 446 17.46 -12.76 6.29
CA TYR A 446 16.63 -13.67 5.48
C TYR A 446 15.16 -13.26 5.48
N LEU A 447 14.64 -12.72 6.60
CA LEU A 447 13.27 -12.20 6.66
C LEU A 447 13.09 -11.00 5.73
N ARG A 448 14.12 -10.14 5.62
CA ARG A 448 14.14 -9.01 4.68
C ARG A 448 14.06 -9.46 3.21
N SER A 449 14.54 -10.65 2.84
CA SER A 449 14.41 -11.12 1.45
C SER A 449 12.97 -11.48 1.03
N PHE A 450 12.04 -11.63 1.99
CA PHE A 450 10.60 -11.83 1.70
C PHE A 450 9.82 -10.51 1.55
N GLN A 451 10.47 -9.36 1.74
CA GLN A 451 9.93 -8.04 1.41
C GLN A 451 10.10 -7.81 -0.11
N PHE A 452 9.31 -8.53 -0.91
CA PHE A 452 9.30 -8.34 -2.37
C PHE A 452 8.57 -7.05 -2.72
N GLU A 453 9.30 -6.04 -3.18
CA GLU A 453 8.77 -4.72 -3.48
C GLU A 453 8.71 -4.46 -4.99
N SER A 454 7.50 -4.40 -5.53
CA SER A 454 7.27 -4.05 -6.93
C SER A 454 7.59 -2.57 -7.18
N ARG A 455 8.69 -2.32 -7.89
CA ARG A 455 9.09 -0.99 -8.35
C ARG A 455 8.39 -0.64 -9.66
N LEU A 456 7.65 0.46 -9.68
CA LEU A 456 6.95 0.96 -10.85
C LEU A 456 7.95 1.48 -11.90
N MET A 457 7.73 1.11 -13.16
CA MET A 457 8.65 1.35 -14.28
C MET A 457 9.06 2.83 -14.38
N LEU A 458 10.36 3.12 -14.48
CA LEU A 458 10.86 4.49 -14.65
C LEU A 458 10.34 5.15 -15.94
N SER A 459 10.29 6.48 -15.95
CA SER A 459 9.85 7.29 -17.10
C SER A 459 8.42 7.02 -17.59
N THR A 460 7.57 6.46 -16.72
CA THR A 460 6.13 6.29 -16.96
C THR A 460 5.32 7.15 -15.99
N TRP A 461 4.21 7.70 -16.46
CA TRP A 461 3.19 8.31 -15.59
C TRP A 461 2.69 7.24 -14.62
N ILE A 462 2.59 7.56 -13.33
CA ILE A 462 1.93 6.68 -12.35
C ILE A 462 0.55 7.23 -12.10
N VAL A 463 -0.49 6.40 -12.28
CA VAL A 463 -1.84 6.71 -11.81
C VAL A 463 -2.13 5.89 -10.57
N VAL A 464 -2.43 6.54 -9.46
CA VAL A 464 -2.98 5.89 -8.27
C VAL A 464 -4.49 6.09 -8.26
N ARG A 465 -5.26 5.03 -8.52
CA ARG A 465 -6.72 5.05 -8.36
C ARG A 465 -7.09 4.61 -6.95
N VAL A 466 -7.93 5.41 -6.31
CA VAL A 466 -8.60 5.19 -5.01
C VAL A 466 -10.08 4.90 -5.29
N ASP A 467 -10.68 3.93 -4.60
CA ASP A 467 -12.02 3.40 -4.90
C ASP A 467 -12.80 3.03 -3.62
N GLY A 468 -14.05 3.49 -3.47
CA GLY A 468 -14.85 3.32 -2.26
C GLY A 468 -15.18 1.85 -1.92
N CYS A 469 -14.60 1.32 -0.84
CA CYS A 469 -14.81 -0.08 -0.50
C CYS A 469 -16.21 -0.31 0.06
N HIS A 470 -17.01 -1.13 -0.64
CA HIS A 470 -18.43 -1.37 -0.34
C HIS A 470 -19.28 -0.07 -0.28
N PHE A 471 -18.92 0.97 -1.04
CA PHE A 471 -19.50 2.30 -0.89
C PHE A 471 -21.00 2.38 -1.14
N HIS A 472 -21.61 1.46 -1.91
CA HIS A 472 -23.07 1.32 -1.99
C HIS A 472 -23.70 1.14 -0.60
N ARG A 473 -23.12 0.28 0.26
CA ARG A 473 -23.61 0.10 1.63
C ARG A 473 -23.38 1.37 2.43
N PHE A 474 -22.20 1.98 2.34
CA PHE A 474 -21.89 3.23 3.04
C PHE A 474 -22.89 4.34 2.66
N CYS A 475 -23.22 4.49 1.38
CA CYS A 475 -24.23 5.43 0.88
C CYS A 475 -25.62 5.16 1.45
N ASP A 476 -26.08 3.90 1.45
CA ASP A 476 -27.40 3.51 1.98
C ASP A 476 -27.45 3.71 3.50
N ASP A 477 -26.42 3.25 4.23
CA ASP A 477 -26.31 3.38 5.68
C ASP A 477 -26.26 4.85 6.14
N ASN A 478 -25.74 5.74 5.29
CA ASN A 478 -25.72 7.18 5.51
C ASN A 478 -26.85 7.95 4.79
N GLY A 479 -27.77 7.28 4.07
CA GLY A 479 -28.86 7.96 3.35
C GLY A 479 -28.40 9.04 2.35
N PHE A 480 -27.35 8.78 1.56
CA PHE A 480 -26.92 9.68 0.47
C PHE A 480 -28.00 9.81 -0.60
N GLN A 481 -28.13 11.01 -1.17
CA GLN A 481 -29.06 11.29 -2.25
C GLN A 481 -28.78 10.44 -3.50
N LYS A 482 -29.85 10.11 -4.24
CA LYS A 482 -29.81 9.32 -5.47
C LYS A 482 -30.52 10.04 -6.62
N PRO A 483 -29.96 10.11 -7.84
CA PRO A 483 -28.77 9.37 -8.31
C PRO A 483 -27.43 9.84 -7.72
N ASN A 484 -27.28 11.13 -7.44
CA ASN A 484 -26.04 11.74 -6.96
C ASN A 484 -26.28 12.51 -5.65
N ASP A 485 -25.22 12.66 -4.84
CA ASP A 485 -25.19 13.50 -3.65
C ASP A 485 -24.03 14.52 -3.78
N GLU A 486 -24.38 15.79 -3.96
CA GLU A 486 -23.39 16.84 -4.25
C GLU A 486 -22.46 17.11 -3.06
N GLN A 487 -22.93 16.92 -1.81
CA GLN A 487 -22.10 17.09 -0.62
C GLN A 487 -21.06 15.96 -0.53
N ALA A 488 -21.45 14.72 -0.86
CA ALA A 488 -20.52 13.60 -0.93
C ALA A 488 -19.43 13.81 -1.99
N LEU A 489 -19.79 14.31 -3.17
CA LEU A 489 -18.82 14.61 -4.24
C LEU A 489 -17.89 15.77 -3.84
N LYS A 490 -18.42 16.84 -3.24
CA LYS A 490 -17.59 17.96 -2.76
C LYS A 490 -16.64 17.56 -1.64
N LEU A 491 -17.03 16.62 -0.76
CA LEU A 491 -16.13 16.02 0.22
C LEU A 491 -14.99 15.24 -0.45
N MET A 492 -15.28 14.39 -1.45
CA MET A 492 -14.26 13.67 -2.22
C MET A 492 -13.28 14.65 -2.90
N ASN A 493 -13.80 15.73 -3.51
CA ASN A 493 -12.99 16.77 -4.13
C ASN A 493 -12.10 17.51 -3.11
N SER A 494 -12.63 17.85 -1.94
CA SER A 494 -11.86 18.48 -0.86
C SER A 494 -10.75 17.57 -0.31
N CYS A 495 -10.94 16.25 -0.34
CA CYS A 495 -9.88 15.29 -0.04
C CYS A 495 -8.80 15.29 -1.13
N ALA A 496 -9.20 15.28 -2.41
CA ALA A 496 -8.29 15.29 -3.53
C ALA A 496 -7.44 16.58 -3.61
N VAL A 497 -8.03 17.75 -3.36
CA VAL A 497 -7.32 19.04 -3.26
C VAL A 497 -6.17 18.93 -2.28
N SER A 498 -6.44 18.47 -1.06
CA SER A 498 -5.38 18.36 -0.04
C SER A 498 -4.34 17.28 -0.32
N LEU A 499 -4.64 16.26 -1.13
CA LEU A 499 -3.62 15.36 -1.65
C LEU A 499 -2.66 16.06 -2.62
N LEU A 500 -3.14 16.92 -3.52
CA LEU A 500 -2.27 17.72 -4.41
C LEU A 500 -1.50 18.81 -3.65
N GLU A 501 -2.08 19.37 -2.59
CA GLU A 501 -1.40 20.32 -1.70
C GLU A 501 -0.22 19.64 -0.98
N MET A 502 -0.41 18.42 -0.46
CA MET A 502 0.59 17.68 0.32
C MET A 502 1.61 16.91 -0.54
N PHE A 503 1.22 16.34 -1.67
CA PHE A 503 2.11 15.57 -2.55
C PHE A 503 2.40 16.35 -3.84
N LYS A 504 3.48 17.13 -3.84
CA LYS A 504 3.92 17.94 -5.00
C LYS A 504 4.28 17.15 -6.27
N ASP A 505 4.39 15.82 -6.17
CA ASP A 505 4.59 14.92 -7.31
C ASP A 505 3.27 14.53 -8.00
N ILE A 506 2.11 14.76 -7.36
CA ILE A 506 0.78 14.64 -7.97
C ILE A 506 0.46 15.96 -8.68
N ILE A 507 0.23 15.90 -9.99
CA ILE A 507 0.07 17.07 -10.87
C ILE A 507 -1.38 17.27 -11.34
N PHE A 508 -2.14 16.18 -11.37
CA PHE A 508 -3.52 16.13 -11.82
C PHE A 508 -4.27 15.04 -11.06
N ALA A 509 -5.56 15.23 -10.82
CA ALA A 509 -6.44 14.18 -10.36
C ALA A 509 -7.84 14.31 -10.95
N TYR A 510 -8.50 13.18 -11.18
CA TYR A 510 -9.86 13.10 -11.72
C TYR A 510 -10.75 12.24 -10.82
N GLY A 511 -11.90 12.76 -10.42
CA GLY A 511 -12.86 12.11 -9.52
C GLY A 511 -14.24 11.92 -10.13
N VAL A 512 -14.85 10.77 -9.86
CA VAL A 512 -16.23 10.43 -10.24
C VAL A 512 -16.83 9.47 -9.20
N SER A 513 -18.10 9.68 -8.82
CA SER A 513 -18.81 8.80 -7.87
C SER A 513 -18.02 8.62 -6.55
N ASP A 514 -17.50 7.42 -6.33
CA ASP A 514 -16.75 6.93 -5.19
C ASP A 514 -15.30 6.58 -5.54
N GLU A 515 -14.82 6.96 -6.74
CA GLU A 515 -13.43 6.80 -7.19
C GLU A 515 -12.71 8.13 -7.46
N TYR A 516 -11.39 8.13 -7.26
CA TYR A 516 -10.49 9.24 -7.59
C TYR A 516 -9.16 8.70 -8.14
N SER A 517 -8.69 9.28 -9.24
CA SER A 517 -7.44 8.89 -9.89
C SER A 517 -6.42 10.02 -9.81
N PHE A 518 -5.30 9.79 -9.12
CA PHE A 518 -4.21 10.74 -8.92
C PHE A 518 -3.05 10.44 -9.88
N VAL A 519 -2.67 11.41 -10.72
CA VAL A 519 -1.58 11.31 -11.69
C VAL A 519 -0.31 11.88 -11.08
N LEU A 520 0.73 11.06 -10.98
CA LEU A 520 2.07 11.48 -10.60
C LEU A 520 2.96 11.64 -11.83
N LYS A 521 3.86 12.62 -11.78
CA LYS A 521 4.80 12.94 -12.85
C LYS A 521 5.68 11.75 -13.28
N LYS A 522 5.98 11.66 -14.58
CA LYS A 522 6.70 10.52 -15.20
C LYS A 522 8.11 10.28 -14.61
N ASP A 523 8.75 11.34 -14.16
CA ASP A 523 10.08 11.40 -13.52
C ASP A 523 10.02 11.28 -11.99
N SER A 524 8.84 11.07 -11.39
CA SER A 524 8.67 10.95 -9.94
C SER A 524 9.56 9.85 -9.36
N LEU A 525 10.29 10.20 -8.31
CA LEU A 525 11.06 9.28 -7.47
C LEU A 525 10.41 9.12 -6.09
N LEU A 526 9.14 9.53 -5.93
CA LEU A 526 8.38 9.41 -4.69
C LEU A 526 8.43 7.96 -4.18
N TYR A 527 8.86 7.78 -2.93
CA TYR A 527 9.09 6.48 -2.29
C TYR A 527 9.85 5.46 -3.16
N GLN A 528 10.86 5.91 -3.92
CA GLN A 528 11.63 5.09 -4.88
C GLN A 528 10.77 4.33 -5.91
N ARG A 529 9.55 4.82 -6.18
CA ARG A 529 8.54 4.18 -7.02
C ARG A 529 8.07 2.82 -6.50
N TRP A 530 8.14 2.56 -5.18
CA TRP A 530 7.57 1.36 -4.56
C TRP A 530 6.05 1.47 -4.61
N SER A 531 5.39 0.56 -5.35
CA SER A 531 3.94 0.59 -5.58
C SER A 531 3.16 0.59 -4.26
N SER A 532 3.54 -0.29 -3.33
CA SER A 532 2.90 -0.42 -2.02
C SER A 532 2.99 0.87 -1.20
N GLU A 533 4.16 1.52 -1.16
CA GLU A 533 4.39 2.76 -0.42
C GLU A 533 3.57 3.93 -0.96
N ILE A 534 3.57 4.11 -2.29
CA ILE A 534 2.80 5.19 -2.95
C ILE A 534 1.30 4.97 -2.73
N VAL A 535 0.80 3.76 -3.01
CA VAL A 535 -0.63 3.43 -2.89
C VAL A 535 -1.10 3.56 -1.44
N SER A 536 -0.34 3.05 -0.48
CA SER A 536 -0.70 3.12 0.94
C SER A 536 -0.68 4.55 1.48
N ALA A 537 0.33 5.37 1.13
CA ALA A 537 0.41 6.77 1.55
C ALA A 537 -0.75 7.61 0.99
N VAL A 538 -1.09 7.42 -0.29
CA VAL A 538 -2.22 8.10 -0.95
C VAL A 538 -3.56 7.65 -0.35
N VAL A 539 -3.82 6.34 -0.26
CA VAL A 539 -5.12 5.84 0.20
C VAL A 539 -5.35 6.11 1.69
N SER A 540 -4.33 5.97 2.54
CA SER A 540 -4.44 6.25 3.98
C SER A 540 -4.73 7.73 4.23
N LEU A 541 -3.99 8.63 3.57
CA LEU A 541 -4.19 10.08 3.69
C LEU A 541 -5.58 10.50 3.20
N PHE A 542 -6.04 9.96 2.05
CA PHE A 542 -7.38 10.22 1.54
C PHE A 542 -8.46 9.78 2.52
N SER A 543 -8.27 8.60 3.13
CA SER A 543 -9.18 8.04 4.14
C SER A 543 -9.24 8.91 5.40
N SER A 544 -8.09 9.33 5.92
CA SER A 544 -7.99 10.26 7.05
C SER A 544 -8.68 11.60 6.76
N MET A 545 -8.40 12.20 5.60
CA MET A 545 -9.01 13.47 5.20
C MET A 545 -10.53 13.35 5.04
N TYR A 546 -11.03 12.25 4.47
CA TYR A 546 -12.47 12.03 4.31
C TYR A 546 -13.19 12.00 5.66
N VAL A 547 -12.60 11.37 6.67
CA VAL A 547 -13.14 11.33 8.03
C VAL A 547 -13.02 12.69 8.73
N MET A 548 -11.86 13.36 8.65
CA MET A 548 -11.65 14.67 9.29
C MET A 548 -12.59 15.74 8.73
N LYS A 549 -12.67 15.85 7.41
CA LYS A 549 -13.48 16.86 6.72
C LYS A 549 -14.97 16.52 6.68
N TRP A 550 -15.38 15.32 7.11
CA TRP A 550 -16.78 14.88 7.06
C TRP A 550 -17.77 15.92 7.62
N LYS A 551 -17.43 16.55 8.76
CA LYS A 551 -18.30 17.53 9.43
C LYS A 551 -18.43 18.87 8.71
N GLU A 552 -17.48 19.22 7.84
CA GLU A 552 -17.55 20.41 6.96
C GLU A 552 -18.69 20.28 5.93
N PHE A 553 -18.96 19.05 5.47
CA PHE A 553 -19.98 18.74 4.46
C PHE A 553 -21.27 18.16 5.06
N PHE A 554 -21.17 17.48 6.21
CA PHE A 554 -22.28 16.75 6.85
C PHE A 554 -22.49 17.14 8.33
N HIS A 555 -22.46 18.45 8.63
CA HIS A 555 -22.61 19.12 9.93
C HIS A 555 -23.33 18.37 11.09
N LYS A 556 -24.48 17.73 10.85
CA LYS A 556 -25.35 17.13 11.89
C LYS A 556 -25.37 15.60 11.91
N LYS A 557 -24.47 14.95 11.17
CA LYS A 557 -24.55 13.53 10.83
C LYS A 557 -23.21 12.89 11.15
N GLU A 558 -23.22 11.88 12.01
CA GLU A 558 -22.08 10.97 12.15
C GLU A 558 -22.24 9.80 11.18
N PHE A 559 -21.14 9.26 10.67
CA PHE A 559 -21.18 8.01 9.90
C PHE A 559 -21.30 6.80 10.82
N LYS A 560 -22.04 5.76 10.39
CA LYS A 560 -22.27 4.55 11.22
C LYS A 560 -21.02 3.68 11.41
N GLU A 561 -20.20 3.58 10.36
CA GLU A 561 -18.96 2.80 10.32
C GLU A 561 -17.91 3.61 9.55
N PRO A 562 -16.61 3.53 9.91
CA PRO A 562 -15.57 4.27 9.21
C PRO A 562 -15.54 3.94 7.71
N PRO A 563 -15.57 4.94 6.81
CA PRO A 563 -15.39 4.72 5.38
C PRO A 563 -13.96 4.24 5.10
N TYR A 564 -13.79 3.40 4.09
CA TYR A 564 -12.48 2.93 3.66
C TYR A 564 -12.49 2.64 2.16
N PHE A 565 -11.30 2.62 1.58
CA PHE A 565 -11.07 2.66 0.15
C PHE A 565 -10.05 1.58 -0.24
N ASP A 566 -10.17 1.02 -1.45
CA ASP A 566 -9.07 0.30 -2.08
C ASP A 566 -8.21 1.25 -2.92
N GLY A 567 -6.98 0.81 -3.21
CA GLY A 567 -6.02 1.57 -3.98
C GLY A 567 -5.21 0.67 -4.89
N ARG A 568 -4.90 1.17 -6.10
CA ARG A 568 -3.98 0.52 -7.05
C ARG A 568 -3.15 1.55 -7.80
N SER A 569 -1.95 1.18 -8.21
CA SER A 569 -1.09 1.97 -9.09
C SER A 569 -0.99 1.35 -10.49
N VAL A 570 -1.10 2.17 -11.54
CA VAL A 570 -0.95 1.76 -12.95
C VAL A 570 0.11 2.65 -13.61
N CYS A 571 0.93 2.07 -14.49
CA CYS A 571 1.96 2.80 -15.24
C CYS A 571 1.51 3.04 -16.69
N TYR A 572 1.49 4.31 -17.12
CA TYR A 572 1.21 4.69 -18.51
C TYR A 572 2.46 5.30 -19.17
N PRO A 573 2.95 4.75 -20.32
CA PRO A 573 4.26 5.11 -20.86
C PRO A 573 4.26 6.39 -21.71
N SER A 574 3.10 6.91 -22.12
CA SER A 574 2.98 8.16 -22.88
C SER A 574 1.83 9.03 -22.36
N SER A 575 1.89 10.33 -22.63
CA SER A 575 0.80 11.27 -22.33
C SER A 575 -0.48 10.94 -23.09
N GLU A 576 -0.36 10.36 -24.30
CA GLU A 576 -1.52 9.92 -25.10
C GLU A 576 -2.30 8.80 -24.40
N ILE A 577 -1.62 7.75 -23.92
CA ILE A 577 -2.26 6.63 -23.22
C ILE A 577 -2.82 7.09 -21.86
N LEU A 578 -2.14 8.03 -21.18
CA LEU A 578 -2.66 8.67 -19.98
C LEU A 578 -3.94 9.47 -20.26
N ARG A 579 -3.99 10.25 -21.35
CA ARG A 579 -5.21 10.98 -21.76
C ARG A 579 -6.33 10.03 -22.14
N ASP A 580 -6.04 8.94 -22.85
CA ASP A 580 -7.02 7.88 -23.14
C ASP A 580 -7.57 7.23 -21.86
N TYR A 581 -6.73 7.05 -20.83
CA TYR A 581 -7.20 6.58 -19.51
C TYR A 581 -8.13 7.60 -18.82
N LEU A 582 -7.77 8.88 -18.82
CA LEU A 582 -8.61 9.92 -18.21
C LEU A 582 -9.93 10.09 -18.98
N ALA A 583 -9.89 10.03 -20.31
CA ALA A 583 -11.05 10.00 -21.18
C ALA A 583 -11.94 8.78 -20.91
N TRP A 584 -11.36 7.59 -20.69
CA TRP A 584 -12.11 6.39 -20.28
C TRP A 584 -12.88 6.61 -18.97
N ARG A 585 -12.27 7.25 -17.96
CA ARG A 585 -12.92 7.58 -16.69
C ARG A 585 -14.04 8.60 -16.85
N GLN A 586 -13.88 9.61 -17.71
CA GLN A 586 -14.94 10.59 -17.97
C GLN A 586 -16.09 10.04 -18.84
N VAL A 587 -15.81 9.15 -19.79
CA VAL A 587 -16.86 8.41 -20.53
C VAL A 587 -17.66 7.49 -19.59
N ASP A 588 -16.99 6.81 -18.67
CA ASP A 588 -17.62 5.97 -17.64
C ASP A 588 -18.51 6.82 -16.70
N CYS A 589 -18.04 8.02 -16.32
CA CYS A 589 -18.86 9.01 -15.59
C CYS A 589 -20.16 9.34 -16.32
N HIS A 590 -20.07 9.73 -17.59
CA HIS A 590 -21.24 10.11 -18.39
C HIS A 590 -22.25 8.96 -18.52
N ILE A 591 -21.77 7.75 -18.86
CA ILE A 591 -22.61 6.56 -19.05
C ILE A 591 -23.32 6.19 -17.74
N ASN A 592 -22.58 6.13 -16.63
CA ASN A 592 -23.13 5.74 -15.34
C ASN A 592 -24.09 6.79 -14.79
N ASN A 593 -23.80 8.09 -14.93
CA ASN A 593 -24.70 9.15 -14.48
C ASN A 593 -26.03 9.16 -15.28
N GLN A 594 -25.98 9.02 -16.61
CA GLN A 594 -27.19 8.95 -17.44
C GLN A 594 -28.04 7.73 -17.06
N TYR A 595 -27.42 6.55 -16.92
CA TYR A 595 -28.10 5.33 -16.49
C TYR A 595 -28.71 5.46 -15.09
N ASN A 596 -27.93 5.93 -14.11
CA ASN A 596 -28.37 6.08 -12.72
C ASN A 596 -29.51 7.10 -12.60
N THR A 597 -29.46 8.20 -13.36
CA THR A 597 -30.54 9.19 -13.39
C THR A 597 -31.84 8.55 -13.86
N CYS A 598 -31.82 7.85 -15.00
CA CYS A 598 -32.98 7.10 -15.50
C CYS A 598 -33.48 6.06 -14.48
N PHE A 599 -32.56 5.27 -13.90
CA PHE A 599 -32.86 4.19 -12.97
C PHE A 599 -33.56 4.72 -11.71
N TRP A 600 -33.02 5.76 -11.07
CA TRP A 600 -33.59 6.30 -9.85
C TRP A 600 -34.87 7.10 -10.07
N LEU A 601 -35.09 7.67 -11.27
CA LEU A 601 -36.39 8.24 -11.64
C LEU A 601 -37.47 7.16 -11.78
N LEU A 602 -37.16 6.04 -12.45
CA LEU A 602 -38.08 4.90 -12.55
C LEU A 602 -38.41 4.31 -11.16
N VAL A 603 -37.41 4.20 -10.27
CA VAL A 603 -37.66 3.76 -8.88
C VAL A 603 -38.52 4.77 -8.11
N LYS A 604 -38.27 6.08 -8.26
CA LYS A 604 -39.10 7.14 -7.64
C LYS A 604 -40.53 7.20 -8.22
N SER A 605 -40.73 6.78 -9.47
CA SER A 605 -42.05 6.66 -10.10
C SER A 605 -42.84 5.40 -9.66
N GLY A 606 -42.36 4.68 -8.63
CA GLY A 606 -43.04 3.50 -8.08
C GLY A 606 -42.61 2.14 -8.64
N LYS A 607 -41.68 2.07 -9.62
CA LYS A 607 -41.15 0.77 -10.07
C LYS A 607 -40.20 0.16 -9.05
N THR A 608 -40.20 -1.16 -8.93
CA THR A 608 -39.16 -1.87 -8.20
C THR A 608 -37.79 -1.70 -8.88
N ARG A 609 -36.70 -1.91 -8.12
CA ARG A 609 -35.32 -1.89 -8.66
C ARG A 609 -35.15 -2.87 -9.84
N THR A 610 -35.83 -4.02 -9.81
CA THR A 610 -35.77 -5.05 -10.88
C THR A 610 -36.54 -4.64 -12.14
N GLU A 611 -37.69 -3.98 -12.00
CA GLU A 611 -38.43 -3.44 -13.15
C GLU A 611 -37.73 -2.24 -13.77
N ALA A 612 -37.13 -1.36 -12.96
CA ALA A 612 -36.31 -0.25 -13.43
C ALA A 612 -35.09 -0.76 -14.21
N GLN A 613 -34.34 -1.74 -13.67
CA GLN A 613 -33.24 -2.41 -14.36
C GLN A 613 -33.69 -3.05 -15.68
N SER A 614 -34.80 -3.78 -15.67
CA SER A 614 -35.35 -4.45 -16.87
C SER A 614 -35.78 -3.43 -17.93
N SER A 615 -36.37 -2.30 -17.53
CA SER A 615 -36.80 -1.21 -18.43
C SER A 615 -35.61 -0.52 -19.13
N LEU A 616 -34.43 -0.53 -18.52
CA LEU A 616 -33.21 0.09 -19.06
C LEU A 616 -32.27 -0.90 -19.75
N LYS A 617 -32.57 -2.20 -19.71
CA LYS A 617 -31.69 -3.24 -20.27
C LYS A 617 -31.65 -3.14 -21.79
N GLY A 618 -30.46 -2.94 -22.34
CA GLY A 618 -30.24 -2.79 -23.78
C GLY A 618 -30.50 -1.39 -24.33
N THR A 619 -30.90 -0.43 -23.49
CA THR A 619 -31.25 0.93 -23.94
C THR A 619 -30.04 1.75 -24.38
N GLN A 620 -30.22 2.50 -25.46
CA GLN A 620 -29.26 3.41 -26.06
C GLN A 620 -29.32 4.81 -25.42
N THR A 621 -28.32 5.65 -25.69
CA THR A 621 -28.21 7.02 -25.15
C THR A 621 -29.42 7.89 -25.53
N GLN A 622 -29.94 7.76 -26.74
CA GLN A 622 -31.13 8.49 -27.19
C GLN A 622 -32.38 8.07 -26.42
N GLU A 623 -32.66 6.76 -26.31
CA GLU A 623 -33.82 6.23 -25.60
C GLU A 623 -33.84 6.63 -24.11
N LYS A 624 -32.65 6.72 -23.50
CA LYS A 624 -32.46 7.27 -22.14
C LYS A 624 -32.81 8.75 -22.08
N ASN A 625 -32.35 9.58 -23.04
CA ASN A 625 -32.73 10.99 -23.09
C ASN A 625 -34.23 11.19 -23.31
N GLU A 626 -34.86 10.40 -24.17
CA GLU A 626 -36.32 10.40 -24.37
C GLU A 626 -37.07 9.96 -23.11
N LEU A 627 -36.54 9.02 -22.34
CA LEU A 627 -37.08 8.66 -21.03
C LEU A 627 -36.96 9.80 -20.01
N LEU A 628 -35.81 10.47 -19.93
CA LEU A 628 -35.60 11.62 -19.05
C LEU A 628 -36.54 12.78 -19.41
N ALA A 629 -36.72 13.06 -20.71
CA ALA A 629 -37.64 14.08 -21.20
C ALA A 629 -39.11 13.80 -20.80
N LYS A 630 -39.54 12.53 -20.77
CA LYS A 630 -40.87 12.14 -20.26
C LYS A 630 -41.07 12.44 -18.77
N PHE A 631 -39.99 12.58 -18.00
CA PHE A 631 -40.00 13.04 -16.60
C PHE A 631 -39.70 14.54 -16.46
N GLY A 632 -39.67 15.30 -17.56
CA GLY A 632 -39.38 16.74 -17.56
C GLY A 632 -37.92 17.09 -17.29
N ILE A 633 -36.99 16.14 -17.48
CA ILE A 633 -35.56 16.32 -17.20
C ILE A 633 -34.78 16.36 -18.51
N ASP A 634 -34.17 17.51 -18.81
CA ASP A 634 -33.06 17.57 -19.76
C ASP A 634 -31.79 17.11 -19.05
N TYR A 635 -31.14 16.09 -19.61
CA TYR A 635 -29.86 15.61 -19.12
C TYR A 635 -28.79 16.72 -19.19
N ASN A 636 -28.78 17.55 -20.24
CA ASN A 636 -27.75 18.57 -20.43
C ASN A 636 -27.89 19.76 -19.48
N ALA A 637 -29.07 19.96 -18.89
CA ALA A 637 -29.29 20.93 -17.81
C ALA A 637 -28.84 20.43 -16.42
N LEU A 638 -28.47 19.16 -16.26
CA LEU A 638 -27.98 18.65 -14.97
C LEU A 638 -26.64 19.29 -14.57
N PRO A 639 -26.38 19.48 -13.26
CA PRO A 639 -25.13 20.02 -12.74
C PRO A 639 -23.89 19.33 -13.33
N ILE A 640 -22.91 20.13 -13.76
CA ILE A 640 -21.78 19.65 -14.57
C ILE A 640 -20.93 18.64 -13.79
N ILE A 641 -20.78 18.82 -12.46
CA ILE A 641 -20.14 17.87 -11.54
C ILE A 641 -20.69 16.43 -11.64
N PHE A 642 -21.98 16.26 -11.95
CA PHE A 642 -22.58 14.93 -12.12
C PHE A 642 -22.31 14.33 -13.50
N ARG A 643 -22.12 15.17 -14.53
CA ARG A 643 -21.98 14.75 -15.93
C ARG A 643 -20.53 14.55 -16.38
N MET A 644 -19.62 15.35 -15.84
CA MET A 644 -18.21 15.41 -16.22
C MET A 644 -17.27 14.94 -15.12
N GLY A 645 -17.74 14.74 -13.89
CA GLY A 645 -16.89 14.48 -12.73
C GLY A 645 -16.15 15.75 -12.29
N SER A 646 -14.98 15.57 -11.66
CA SER A 646 -14.18 16.69 -11.11
C SER A 646 -12.70 16.53 -11.44
N SER A 647 -12.15 17.51 -12.15
CA SER A 647 -10.71 17.65 -12.42
C SER A 647 -10.08 18.53 -11.34
N VAL A 648 -8.93 18.12 -10.80
CA VAL A 648 -8.20 18.84 -9.75
C VAL A 648 -6.74 18.93 -10.14
N PHE A 649 -6.22 20.15 -10.23
CA PHE A 649 -4.87 20.42 -10.71
C PHE A 649 -4.34 21.74 -10.17
N GLN A 650 -3.04 21.99 -10.33
CA GLN A 650 -2.45 23.29 -10.04
C GLN A 650 -2.62 24.21 -11.24
N ASP A 651 -3.25 25.35 -11.02
CA ASP A 651 -3.38 26.43 -12.01
C ASP A 651 -2.77 27.72 -11.48
N ARG A 652 -2.32 28.58 -12.39
CA ARG A 652 -1.62 29.81 -12.03
C ARG A 652 -2.61 30.95 -11.83
N ASP A 653 -2.69 31.45 -10.61
CA ASP A 653 -3.50 32.61 -10.29
C ASP A 653 -2.94 33.87 -10.98
N GLU A 654 -3.68 34.43 -11.93
CA GLU A 654 -3.21 35.56 -12.77
C GLU A 654 -2.96 36.85 -11.97
N LEU A 655 -3.63 37.02 -10.83
CA LEU A 655 -3.56 38.22 -10.00
C LEU A 655 -2.36 38.18 -9.04
N THR A 656 -2.06 37.02 -8.47
CA THR A 656 -0.98 36.84 -7.49
C THR A 656 0.29 36.23 -8.08
N GLY A 657 0.21 35.63 -9.27
CA GLY A 657 1.30 34.93 -9.95
C GLY A 657 1.67 33.56 -9.35
N ASN A 658 1.01 33.16 -8.25
CA ASN A 658 1.23 31.93 -7.50
C ASN A 658 0.41 30.76 -8.08
N ASP A 659 0.92 29.55 -7.97
CA ASP A 659 0.16 28.34 -8.32
C ASP A 659 -0.78 27.96 -7.17
N ARG A 660 -2.07 27.73 -7.47
CA ARG A 660 -3.09 27.25 -6.51
C ARG A 660 -3.73 25.96 -7.03
N VAL A 661 -4.20 25.11 -6.12
CA VAL A 661 -5.00 23.94 -6.52
C VAL A 661 -6.43 24.39 -6.82
N VAL A 662 -6.93 24.08 -8.02
CA VAL A 662 -8.30 24.36 -8.46
C VAL A 662 -9.12 23.07 -8.59
N VAL A 663 -10.45 23.21 -8.54
CA VAL A 663 -11.41 22.13 -8.84
C VAL A 663 -12.29 22.61 -9.99
N GLU A 664 -12.30 21.86 -11.08
CA GLU A 664 -13.07 22.17 -12.28
C GLU A 664 -13.95 21.01 -12.73
N HIS A 665 -15.00 21.33 -13.49
CA HIS A 665 -15.94 20.38 -14.05
C HIS A 665 -15.95 20.52 -15.58
N CYS A 666 -14.84 20.16 -16.22
CA CYS A 666 -14.54 20.41 -17.63
C CYS A 666 -14.49 19.12 -18.47
N ASN A 667 -14.59 19.25 -19.79
CA ASN A 667 -14.42 18.12 -20.72
C ASN A 667 -12.91 17.87 -20.94
N ILE A 668 -12.38 16.80 -20.35
CA ILE A 668 -10.95 16.43 -20.46
C ILE A 668 -10.67 15.43 -21.59
N ILE A 669 -11.69 15.04 -22.36
CA ILE A 669 -11.56 14.21 -23.57
C ILE A 669 -11.09 15.08 -24.75
N GLU A 670 -11.50 16.34 -24.80
CA GLU A 670 -11.14 17.27 -25.87
C GLU A 670 -9.72 17.82 -25.72
N THR A 671 -9.06 18.07 -26.85
CA THR A 671 -7.69 18.63 -26.90
C THR A 671 -7.66 20.12 -26.51
N SER A 672 -8.80 20.81 -26.47
CA SER A 672 -8.94 22.20 -25.99
C SER A 672 -8.41 22.35 -24.56
N PHE A 673 -8.96 21.57 -23.62
CA PHE A 673 -8.54 21.55 -22.22
C PHE A 673 -7.01 21.37 -22.06
N TRP A 674 -6.43 20.39 -22.75
CA TRP A 674 -4.98 20.12 -22.67
C TRP A 674 -4.11 21.22 -23.30
N LYS A 675 -4.65 22.01 -24.22
CA LYS A 675 -3.98 23.19 -24.81
C LYS A 675 -4.12 24.44 -23.96
N GLU A 676 -5.22 24.57 -23.22
CA GLU A 676 -5.46 25.64 -22.26
C GLU A 676 -4.58 25.46 -21.01
N HIS A 677 -4.33 24.22 -20.59
CA HIS A 677 -3.50 23.89 -19.43
C HIS A 677 -2.26 23.01 -19.77
N PRO A 678 -1.33 23.46 -20.64
CA PRO A 678 -0.21 22.64 -21.13
C PRO A 678 0.79 22.23 -20.04
N ARG A 679 0.82 22.98 -18.93
CA ARG A 679 1.65 22.69 -17.75
C ARG A 679 1.29 21.37 -17.06
N ILE A 680 0.03 20.90 -17.17
CA ILE A 680 -0.42 19.71 -16.42
C ILE A 680 0.40 18.46 -16.79
N LEU A 681 0.71 18.27 -18.07
CA LEU A 681 1.47 17.11 -18.55
C LEU A 681 2.91 17.44 -18.95
N ASN A 682 3.37 18.68 -18.68
CA ASN A 682 4.64 19.22 -19.16
C ASN A 682 4.82 18.97 -20.68
N GLU A 683 3.75 19.15 -21.46
CA GLU A 683 3.80 19.23 -22.91
C GLU A 683 4.24 20.65 -23.28
N GLU A 684 5.55 20.94 -23.16
CA GLU A 684 6.12 22.14 -23.77
C GLU A 684 5.81 22.12 -25.28
N GLU A 685 5.25 23.21 -25.81
CA GLU A 685 5.24 23.40 -27.25
C GLU A 685 6.68 23.31 -27.79
N PRO A 686 6.93 22.58 -28.87
CA PRO A 686 8.28 22.43 -29.42
C PRO A 686 8.80 23.77 -29.95
N LEU A 687 9.52 24.51 -29.09
CA LEU A 687 10.43 25.64 -29.34
C LEU A 687 9.93 26.85 -30.17
N LEU A 688 8.69 26.85 -30.67
CA LEU A 688 8.13 27.95 -31.46
C LEU A 688 7.76 29.17 -30.61
N THR A 689 7.50 28.99 -29.31
CA THR A 689 7.09 30.08 -28.41
C THR A 689 8.25 31.02 -28.04
N ILE A 690 9.51 30.55 -28.11
CA ILE A 690 10.72 31.39 -27.86
C ILE A 690 10.94 32.41 -29.00
N LEU A 691 10.39 32.19 -30.19
CA LEU A 691 10.55 33.09 -31.34
C LEU A 691 9.49 34.21 -31.40
N ARG A 692 8.36 34.10 -30.70
CA ARG A 692 7.32 35.16 -30.68
C ARG A 692 7.79 36.51 -30.11
N PRO A 693 8.60 36.58 -29.04
CA PRO A 693 9.15 37.85 -28.55
C PRO A 693 10.20 38.49 -29.49
N LEU A 694 10.84 37.69 -30.36
CA LEU A 694 11.88 38.15 -31.29
C LEU A 694 11.30 38.67 -32.60
N SER A 695 10.25 38.02 -33.13
CA SER A 695 9.54 38.45 -34.34
C SER A 695 9.02 39.90 -34.23
N ASN A 696 8.35 40.25 -33.13
CA ASN A 696 7.83 41.60 -32.89
C ASN A 696 8.91 42.66 -32.60
N LYS A 697 10.17 42.25 -32.39
CA LYS A 697 11.31 43.17 -32.19
C LYS A 697 12.08 43.44 -33.48
N MET A 698 12.16 42.47 -34.40
CA MET A 698 12.76 42.70 -35.72
C MET A 698 11.85 43.53 -36.64
N LEU A 699 10.53 43.35 -36.59
CA LEU A 699 9.54 44.12 -37.37
C LEU A 699 9.35 45.59 -36.91
N ARG A 700 10.20 46.10 -36.00
CA ARG A 700 10.29 47.52 -35.62
C ARG A 700 11.67 48.13 -35.92
N LEU A 701 12.55 47.39 -36.60
CA LEU A 701 13.90 47.80 -37.00
C LEU A 701 14.15 47.58 -38.51
N SER A 702 13.06 47.45 -39.27
CA SER A 702 12.98 47.48 -40.74
C SER A 702 11.94 48.51 -41.15
#